data_AF-A0A1B0AGY8-F1
#
_entry.id   AF-A0A1B0AGY8-F1
#
_cell.length_a   1.000
_cell.length_b   1.000
_cell.length_c   1.000
_cell.angle_alpha   90.00
_cell.angle_beta   90.00
_cell.angle_gamma   90.00
#
_symmetry.space_group_name_H-M   'P 1'
#
loop_
_entity.id
_entity.type
_entity.pdbx_description
1 polymer ?
#
loop_
_entity_poly.entity_id
_entity_poly.type
_entity_poly.pdbx_seq_one_letter_code
_entity_poly.pdbx_strand_id
1 'polypeptide(L)'
;MSKRKGLSRRGYNSKRDSGALRFSSRNDYENDNNNRDDVMRKKERSSMGRISFNKLKLKGSIKNRLTERAIRTRLKDDERTISTFNERTRGQRHKSCTIPKRNFGETSKLIPSILGWYHVMIEFARRYSKDDVIQALHNAIFPEIFIPHYWRTEKSYVEFFVHEYSIAQRLQSVERNVEMDDGYRLSMRVRGKCPTVSIDGELKEKMQLVIAQRYNPNTKLLDMSKFHADDDFRTIFCGLLHSDVMSAALDIIEKHTPDLEALNLNQNHLSELDSFENIEQRLPYLKIISLADNNIACLARLMVLRNAPVTELVLETNPLLQRYKDRSSYVAAVREKFPKLVKLDGEKLEPQILFDVNDIYPLPRAKALFLCDTSGGNIVRQFLEEYFKIFDSDNRQPLLAAYHEQAMMSISVPSARQVGRLESFWKFNRNLRRLVNNGEINRIRQLKVGRLAVVSTLVEWPRTQHDPQSFTVDVTIFTPKMICFTVGGLFKECESANNTAGGIRYFQRQFILVPAGNGFCIRNEMIFVTRANRSQTRTFLKPQQTMPLADTFHATPTATTEIIGVQNELQMGATSSAATDQPDDATKMQMVQVLSTRSHMNMEWSRKCLEENNWNYSHAICIFDNLQKSDNVPSEAFAKQAFPSQ
;
A
#
# COMPACT_ATOMS: atom_id res chain seq x y z
N MET A 1 -6.23 81.17 -23.29
CA MET A 1 -5.11 81.09 -24.25
C MET A 1 -3.95 80.30 -23.64
N SER A 2 -3.32 79.45 -24.47
CA SER A 2 -1.98 78.83 -24.35
C SER A 2 -1.62 77.79 -23.27
N LYS A 3 -1.53 76.52 -23.73
CA LYS A 3 -0.38 75.57 -23.76
C LYS A 3 0.74 75.78 -22.70
N ARG A 4 1.36 74.75 -22.10
CA ARG A 4 1.97 73.54 -22.70
C ARG A 4 2.43 72.52 -21.64
N LYS A 5 2.71 71.30 -22.13
CA LYS A 5 3.07 70.01 -21.50
C LYS A 5 4.32 69.97 -20.59
N GLY A 6 4.31 69.03 -19.65
CA GLY A 6 5.47 68.38 -19.02
C GLY A 6 5.12 66.95 -18.57
N LEU A 7 5.97 65.97 -18.88
CA LEU A 7 5.73 64.52 -18.81
C LEU A 7 6.32 63.86 -17.54
N SER A 8 5.69 62.74 -17.17
CA SER A 8 6.25 61.53 -16.52
C SER A 8 6.04 61.34 -15.00
N ARG A 9 5.20 60.36 -14.65
CA ARG A 9 5.53 59.30 -13.67
C ARG A 9 4.68 58.03 -13.88
N ARG A 10 5.31 56.91 -13.51
CA ARG A 10 5.06 55.49 -13.80
C ARG A 10 3.69 54.97 -13.38
N GLY A 11 3.13 54.08 -14.21
CA GLY A 11 1.88 53.37 -13.98
C GLY A 11 2.00 52.18 -13.03
N TYR A 12 1.06 52.10 -12.10
CA TYR A 12 0.60 50.89 -11.43
C TYR A 12 -0.91 50.84 -11.68
N ASN A 13 -1.41 49.77 -12.30
CA ASN A 13 -2.85 49.61 -12.54
C ASN A 13 -3.39 48.41 -11.77
N SER A 14 -4.44 48.68 -11.00
CA SER A 14 -5.09 47.78 -10.05
C SER A 14 -6.35 47.12 -10.64
N LYS A 15 -6.76 46.03 -9.97
CA LYS A 15 -8.12 45.47 -9.84
C LYS A 15 -8.69 44.63 -10.98
N ARG A 16 -8.87 43.33 -10.70
CA ARG A 16 -10.08 42.58 -11.04
C ARG A 16 -10.49 41.68 -9.88
N ASP A 17 -11.70 41.95 -9.39
CA ASP A 17 -12.41 41.24 -8.32
C ASP A 17 -12.84 39.83 -8.74
N SER A 18 -12.82 38.93 -7.76
CA SER A 18 -13.28 37.54 -7.85
C SER A 18 -14.53 37.38 -6.99
N GLY A 19 -15.67 37.11 -7.64
CA GLY A 19 -16.94 36.79 -7.01
C GLY A 19 -17.33 35.36 -7.33
N ALA A 20 -17.37 34.52 -6.30
CA ALA A 20 -17.91 33.16 -6.31
C ALA A 20 -19.43 33.17 -6.42
N LEU A 21 -20.04 32.18 -7.09
CA LEU A 21 -21.39 31.72 -6.75
C LEU A 21 -21.59 30.24 -7.16
N ARG A 22 -22.19 29.53 -6.21
CA ARG A 22 -22.61 28.11 -6.18
C ARG A 22 -23.69 27.83 -7.22
N PHE A 23 -23.87 26.58 -7.66
CA PHE A 23 -25.24 26.01 -7.74
C PHE A 23 -25.25 24.47 -7.72
N SER A 24 -26.35 24.00 -7.15
CA SER A 24 -26.67 22.68 -6.62
C SER A 24 -27.30 21.75 -7.67
N SER A 25 -27.23 20.44 -7.42
CA SER A 25 -28.01 19.39 -8.10
C SER A 25 -29.53 19.63 -8.06
N ARG A 26 -30.22 19.27 -9.15
CA ARG A 26 -31.56 18.67 -9.09
C ARG A 26 -31.84 17.82 -10.34
N ASN A 27 -32.58 16.74 -10.10
CA ASN A 27 -32.99 15.68 -11.01
C ASN A 27 -34.11 16.08 -11.99
N ASP A 28 -34.26 15.20 -12.99
CA ASP A 28 -35.47 14.80 -13.76
C ASP A 28 -36.14 15.83 -14.67
N TYR A 29 -36.17 15.52 -15.98
CA TYR A 29 -37.41 15.26 -16.74
C TYR A 29 -37.07 14.49 -18.03
N GLU A 30 -37.77 13.39 -18.22
CA GLU A 30 -37.90 12.68 -19.49
C GLU A 30 -38.72 13.53 -20.49
N ASN A 31 -38.43 13.25 -21.76
CA ASN A 31 -39.37 13.08 -22.88
C ASN A 31 -39.48 14.17 -23.97
N ASP A 32 -39.54 13.60 -25.17
CA ASP A 32 -40.14 14.06 -26.42
C ASP A 32 -39.33 14.93 -27.41
N ASN A 33 -38.89 14.23 -28.46
CA ASN A 33 -39.27 14.46 -29.86
C ASN A 33 -39.19 15.88 -30.41
N ASN A 34 -38.27 16.12 -31.35
CA ASN A 34 -38.67 16.14 -32.77
C ASN A 34 -37.50 16.39 -33.72
N ASN A 35 -37.52 15.61 -34.80
CA ASN A 35 -36.85 15.86 -36.07
C ASN A 35 -36.94 17.33 -36.51
N ARG A 36 -35.84 17.83 -37.07
CA ARG A 36 -35.90 18.57 -38.32
C ARG A 36 -34.59 18.41 -39.08
N ASP A 37 -34.71 17.72 -40.21
CA ASP A 37 -33.78 17.70 -41.31
C ASP A 37 -33.46 19.13 -41.77
N ASP A 38 -32.21 19.38 -42.19
CA ASP A 38 -32.03 20.04 -43.47
C ASP A 38 -30.71 19.66 -44.17
N VAL A 39 -30.96 19.15 -45.37
CA VAL A 39 -30.17 18.69 -46.51
C VAL A 39 -29.13 19.70 -47.03
N MET A 40 -27.98 19.18 -47.53
CA MET A 40 -27.36 19.45 -48.86
C MET A 40 -25.91 18.88 -48.83
N ARG A 41 -25.56 17.69 -49.36
CA ARG A 41 -25.60 17.08 -50.71
C ARG A 41 -24.43 17.48 -51.64
N LYS A 42 -23.68 16.43 -52.08
CA LYS A 42 -22.75 16.23 -53.23
C LYS A 42 -21.31 15.90 -52.78
N LYS A 43 -20.59 14.89 -53.29
CA LYS A 43 -20.74 14.09 -54.53
C LYS A 43 -19.93 12.78 -54.38
N GLU A 44 -20.49 11.67 -54.85
CA GLU A 44 -19.87 10.32 -54.93
C GLU A 44 -18.92 10.16 -56.13
N ARG A 45 -18.01 9.17 -56.02
CA ARG A 45 -17.65 8.11 -57.00
C ARG A 45 -16.58 7.21 -56.32
N SER A 46 -16.85 5.98 -55.85
CA SER A 46 -17.23 4.70 -56.50
C SER A 46 -16.11 3.99 -57.28
N SER A 47 -15.76 2.78 -56.82
CA SER A 47 -15.31 1.55 -57.53
C SER A 47 -14.24 0.84 -56.66
N MET A 48 -14.19 -0.46 -56.37
CA MET A 48 -14.82 -1.72 -56.82
C MET A 48 -14.53 -2.74 -55.68
N GLY A 49 -15.43 -3.61 -55.22
CA GLY A 49 -15.77 -4.92 -55.79
C GLY A 49 -15.31 -6.07 -54.85
N ARG A 50 -16.23 -6.70 -54.07
CA ARG A 50 -16.79 -8.09 -54.22
C ARG A 50 -15.84 -9.20 -53.66
N ILE A 51 -16.21 -10.25 -52.88
CA ILE A 51 -17.30 -11.25 -52.95
C ILE A 51 -17.54 -11.93 -51.55
N SER A 52 -18.79 -12.41 -51.37
CA SER A 52 -19.52 -13.17 -50.33
C SER A 52 -19.02 -14.62 -50.03
N PHE A 53 -19.41 -15.35 -48.95
CA PHE A 53 -20.75 -15.88 -48.60
C PHE A 53 -20.86 -16.53 -47.19
N ASN A 54 -22.08 -16.46 -46.66
CA ASN A 54 -22.90 -17.45 -45.92
C ASN A 54 -22.68 -17.90 -44.46
N LYS A 55 -23.85 -17.98 -43.81
CA LYS A 55 -24.20 -18.44 -42.47
C LYS A 55 -23.97 -19.94 -42.28
N LEU A 56 -23.53 -20.32 -41.08
CA LEU A 56 -23.76 -21.63 -40.47
C LEU A 56 -24.10 -21.45 -38.98
N LYS A 57 -25.26 -21.96 -38.57
CA LYS A 57 -25.70 -22.12 -37.18
C LYS A 57 -25.27 -23.51 -36.69
N LEU A 58 -24.64 -23.63 -35.53
CA LEU A 58 -24.72 -24.77 -34.60
C LEU A 58 -24.12 -24.34 -33.24
N LYS A 59 -24.92 -24.06 -32.20
CA LYS A 59 -25.34 -24.94 -31.07
C LYS A 59 -24.16 -25.59 -30.28
N GLY A 60 -24.12 -25.28 -28.96
CA GLY A 60 -23.28 -25.90 -27.91
C GLY A 60 -22.11 -25.00 -27.50
N SER A 61 -21.81 -24.68 -26.24
CA SER A 61 -22.03 -25.37 -24.97
C SER A 61 -22.11 -24.35 -23.81
N ILE A 62 -23.19 -24.44 -23.03
CA ILE A 62 -23.51 -23.58 -21.87
C ILE A 62 -22.82 -24.08 -20.58
N LYS A 63 -21.98 -25.13 -20.64
CA LYS A 63 -21.45 -25.78 -19.42
C LYS A 63 -20.21 -25.13 -18.78
N ASN A 64 -19.53 -24.17 -19.42
CA ASN A 64 -18.34 -23.53 -18.82
C ASN A 64 -18.62 -22.19 -18.11
N ARG A 65 -19.85 -21.65 -18.21
CA ARG A 65 -20.24 -20.41 -17.49
C ARG A 65 -20.88 -20.67 -16.13
N LEU A 66 -21.27 -21.91 -15.82
CA LEU A 66 -21.86 -22.26 -14.52
C LEU A 66 -20.77 -22.48 -13.45
N THR A 67 -19.62 -23.02 -13.82
CA THR A 67 -18.46 -23.20 -12.93
C THR A 67 -17.81 -21.87 -12.54
N GLU A 68 -17.68 -20.91 -13.47
CA GLU A 68 -17.14 -19.58 -13.17
C GLU A 68 -18.12 -18.73 -12.32
N ARG A 69 -19.44 -18.99 -12.44
CA ARG A 69 -20.47 -18.33 -11.63
C ARG A 69 -20.56 -18.96 -10.24
N ALA A 70 -20.39 -20.27 -10.09
CA ALA A 70 -20.34 -20.95 -8.78
C ALA A 70 -19.16 -20.47 -7.92
N ILE A 71 -18.00 -20.19 -8.52
CA ILE A 71 -16.81 -19.65 -7.82
C ILE A 71 -17.03 -18.18 -7.40
N ARG A 72 -17.70 -17.35 -8.23
CA ARG A 72 -18.06 -15.97 -7.85
C ARG A 72 -19.22 -15.87 -6.85
N THR A 73 -20.04 -16.91 -6.71
CA THR A 73 -21.16 -16.92 -5.75
C THR A 73 -20.66 -17.30 -4.36
N ARG A 74 -19.70 -18.24 -4.25
CA ARG A 74 -19.05 -18.58 -2.96
C ARG A 74 -18.24 -17.45 -2.31
N LEU A 75 -17.75 -16.47 -3.08
CA LEU A 75 -17.08 -15.28 -2.54
C LEU A 75 -18.02 -14.10 -2.25
N LYS A 76 -19.31 -14.21 -2.62
CA LYS A 76 -20.32 -13.14 -2.43
C LYS A 76 -21.42 -13.50 -1.43
N ASP A 77 -21.53 -14.76 -1.05
CA ASP A 77 -22.56 -15.23 -0.11
C ASP A 77 -22.25 -14.87 1.36
N ASP A 78 -21.01 -14.51 1.70
CA ASP A 78 -20.64 -14.08 3.06
C ASP A 78 -21.14 -12.66 3.45
N GLU A 79 -21.69 -11.89 2.50
CA GLU A 79 -22.27 -10.56 2.78
C GLU A 79 -23.80 -10.50 2.74
N ARG A 80 -24.51 -11.59 2.43
CA ARG A 80 -25.99 -11.54 2.31
C ARG A 80 -26.70 -12.78 2.82
N THR A 81 -26.91 -12.85 4.13
CA THR A 81 -28.08 -13.43 4.83
C THR A 81 -27.83 -13.17 6.33
N ILE A 82 -28.68 -12.59 7.16
CA ILE A 82 -30.11 -12.78 7.37
C ILE A 82 -30.68 -11.46 7.96
N SER A 83 -31.63 -10.83 7.28
CA SER A 83 -32.62 -9.95 7.92
C SER A 83 -33.75 -10.83 8.45
N THR A 84 -33.98 -10.80 9.76
CA THR A 84 -35.11 -11.48 10.38
C THR A 84 -36.43 -10.86 9.92
N PHE A 85 -37.33 -11.76 9.54
CA PHE A 85 -38.71 -11.52 9.11
C PHE A 85 -39.51 -10.78 10.18
N ASN A 86 -40.35 -9.85 9.74
CA ASN A 86 -41.66 -9.66 10.37
C ASN A 86 -42.70 -9.43 9.27
N GLU A 87 -43.50 -10.46 9.04
CA GLU A 87 -44.53 -10.55 8.03
C GLU A 87 -45.84 -9.99 8.60
N ARG A 88 -46.33 -8.87 8.06
CA ARG A 88 -47.73 -8.44 8.20
C ARG A 88 -48.25 -7.99 6.84
N THR A 89 -48.95 -8.93 6.20
CA THR A 89 -50.12 -8.76 5.32
C THR A 89 -50.42 -7.34 4.83
N ARG A 90 -50.16 -7.07 3.53
CA ARG A 90 -50.65 -5.89 2.82
C ARG A 90 -52.09 -6.11 2.33
N GLY A 91 -53.05 -5.50 3.02
CA GLY A 91 -54.33 -5.10 2.43
C GLY A 91 -54.19 -3.74 1.72
N GLN A 92 -54.78 -3.60 0.54
CA GLN A 92 -54.98 -2.32 -0.13
C GLN A 92 -55.89 -1.41 0.70
N ARG A 93 -55.56 -0.12 0.86
CA ARG A 93 -56.45 1.01 0.54
C ARG A 93 -55.89 2.40 0.89
N HIS A 94 -56.15 3.29 -0.06
CA HIS A 94 -56.39 4.74 0.00
C HIS A 94 -55.30 5.78 0.34
N LYS A 95 -55.25 6.73 -0.60
CA LYS A 95 -54.55 8.02 -0.59
C LYS A 95 -55.17 8.95 0.46
N SER A 96 -54.38 9.34 1.46
CA SER A 96 -54.40 10.68 2.08
C SER A 96 -53.13 10.86 2.90
N CYS A 97 -52.08 11.39 2.28
CA CYS A 97 -50.85 11.74 3.00
C CYS A 97 -50.96 13.20 3.43
N THR A 98 -51.48 13.44 4.63
CA THR A 98 -51.20 14.67 5.37
C THR A 98 -49.73 14.63 5.78
N ILE A 99 -48.93 15.55 5.22
CA ILE A 99 -47.54 15.77 5.60
C ILE A 99 -47.52 16.09 7.11
N PRO A 100 -46.86 15.29 7.98
CA PRO A 100 -46.66 15.72 9.35
C PRO A 100 -45.66 16.87 9.33
N LYS A 101 -46.14 18.06 9.71
CA LYS A 101 -45.27 19.22 10.00
C LYS A 101 -44.27 18.77 11.06
N ARG A 102 -43.00 18.64 10.67
CA ARG A 102 -41.88 18.55 11.61
C ARG A 102 -41.87 19.84 12.43
N ASN A 103 -42.10 19.71 13.74
CA ASN A 103 -41.85 20.77 14.69
C ASN A 103 -40.36 21.12 14.65
N PHE A 104 -40.03 22.28 14.10
CA PHE A 104 -38.70 22.90 14.24
C PHE A 104 -38.59 23.43 15.67
N GLY A 105 -38.01 22.63 16.59
CA GLY A 105 -37.85 23.06 17.98
C GLY A 105 -37.07 22.12 18.90
N GLU A 106 -36.93 20.83 18.59
CA GLU A 106 -36.14 19.92 19.44
C GLU A 106 -34.66 19.91 19.02
N THR A 107 -33.79 20.40 19.89
CA THR A 107 -32.35 20.12 19.82
C THR A 107 -32.16 18.60 19.85
N SER A 108 -31.42 18.05 18.88
CA SER A 108 -31.14 16.61 18.86
C SER A 108 -30.41 16.21 20.13
N LYS A 109 -30.97 15.29 20.92
CA LYS A 109 -30.37 14.79 22.17
C LYS A 109 -28.91 14.38 21.94
N LEU A 110 -27.99 14.92 22.75
CA LEU A 110 -26.59 14.51 22.73
C LEU A 110 -26.45 13.04 23.10
N ILE A 111 -25.81 12.27 22.24
CA ILE A 111 -25.50 10.86 22.48
C ILE A 111 -24.20 10.77 23.30
N PRO A 112 -24.15 9.95 24.37
CA PRO A 112 -22.91 9.72 25.11
C PRO A 112 -21.77 9.25 24.21
N SER A 113 -20.59 9.86 24.38
CA SER A 113 -19.36 9.51 23.66
C SER A 113 -18.70 8.32 24.32
N ILE A 114 -18.17 7.41 23.52
CA ILE A 114 -17.58 6.14 23.96
C ILE A 114 -16.44 6.36 24.98
N LEU A 115 -15.61 7.37 24.76
CA LEU A 115 -14.46 7.71 25.60
C LEU A 115 -14.67 8.98 26.43
N GLY A 116 -15.92 9.42 26.60
CA GLY A 116 -16.25 10.63 27.37
C GLY A 116 -15.81 11.95 26.74
N TRP A 117 -15.29 11.93 25.51
CA TRP A 117 -14.84 13.13 24.79
C TRP A 117 -15.92 13.73 23.89
N TYR A 118 -16.10 15.04 23.99
CA TYR A 118 -17.07 15.79 23.19
C TYR A 118 -16.39 16.97 22.51
N HIS A 119 -16.62 17.08 21.20
CA HIS A 119 -16.16 18.17 20.36
C HIS A 119 -17.17 19.32 20.41
N VAL A 120 -16.67 20.51 20.73
CA VAL A 120 -17.43 21.76 20.75
C VAL A 120 -16.91 22.64 19.64
N MET A 121 -17.80 23.07 18.74
CA MET A 121 -17.49 23.96 17.63
C MET A 121 -18.35 25.21 17.72
N ILE A 122 -17.74 26.39 17.79
CA ILE A 122 -18.42 27.67 17.88
C ILE A 122 -18.19 28.47 16.60
N GLU A 123 -19.28 28.77 15.89
CA GLU A 123 -19.22 29.53 14.63
C GLU A 123 -18.89 31.01 14.88
N PHE A 124 -18.10 31.62 13.99
CA PHE A 124 -17.72 33.05 14.01
C PHE A 124 -17.00 33.56 15.27
N ALA A 125 -16.65 32.68 16.22
CA ALA A 125 -16.01 33.06 17.48
C ALA A 125 -14.54 33.53 17.36
N ARG A 126 -13.93 33.48 16.18
CA ARG A 126 -12.55 33.97 15.93
C ARG A 126 -12.37 35.46 16.26
N ARG A 127 -13.45 36.23 16.29
CA ARG A 127 -13.43 37.67 16.57
C ARG A 127 -13.17 38.00 18.05
N TYR A 128 -13.38 37.03 18.94
CA TYR A 128 -13.21 37.17 20.37
C TYR A 128 -11.91 36.52 20.82
N SER A 129 -11.36 36.97 21.96
CA SER A 129 -10.23 36.28 22.55
C SER A 129 -10.66 34.92 23.10
N LYS A 130 -9.70 34.01 23.28
CA LYS A 130 -9.96 32.69 23.88
C LYS A 130 -10.60 32.83 25.26
N ASP A 131 -10.07 33.74 26.07
CA ASP A 131 -10.50 33.91 27.46
C ASP A 131 -11.91 34.50 27.55
N ASP A 132 -12.27 35.45 26.67
CA ASP A 132 -13.63 36.02 26.62
C ASP A 132 -14.68 34.95 26.30
N VAL A 133 -14.39 34.08 25.32
CA VAL A 133 -15.30 32.99 24.95
C VAL A 133 -15.43 31.98 26.09
N ILE A 134 -14.33 31.61 26.74
CA ILE A 134 -14.36 30.68 27.88
C ILE A 134 -15.16 31.27 29.04
N GLN A 135 -14.94 32.55 29.37
CA GLN A 135 -15.66 33.23 30.44
C GLN A 135 -17.15 33.33 30.15
N ALA A 136 -17.54 33.68 28.91
CA ALA A 136 -18.94 33.73 28.49
C ALA A 136 -19.62 32.35 28.61
N LEU A 137 -18.92 31.28 28.24
CA LEU A 137 -19.42 29.91 28.39
C LEU A 137 -19.55 29.49 29.85
N HIS A 138 -18.56 29.78 30.71
CA HIS A 138 -18.65 29.51 32.15
C HIS A 138 -19.83 30.22 32.80
N ASN A 139 -20.03 31.50 32.46
CA ASN A 139 -21.17 32.28 32.96
C ASN A 139 -22.51 31.63 32.54
N ALA A 140 -22.58 31.09 31.32
CA ALA A 140 -23.79 30.46 30.80
C ALA A 140 -24.11 29.09 31.41
N ILE A 141 -23.10 28.32 31.84
CA ILE A 141 -23.29 26.97 32.40
C ILE A 141 -23.12 26.90 33.93
N PHE A 142 -22.93 28.03 34.61
CA PHE A 142 -22.79 28.09 36.08
C PHE A 142 -23.88 27.27 36.80
N PRO A 143 -23.53 26.47 37.84
CA PRO A 143 -22.27 26.41 38.58
C PRO A 143 -21.18 25.48 37.99
N GLU A 144 -21.40 24.91 36.81
CA GLU A 144 -20.47 23.96 36.21
C GLU A 144 -19.25 24.67 35.61
N ILE A 145 -18.08 24.02 35.71
CA ILE A 145 -16.83 24.51 35.12
C ILE A 145 -16.31 23.40 34.21
N PHE A 146 -15.64 23.80 33.14
CA PHE A 146 -14.99 22.91 32.18
C PHE A 146 -13.57 23.38 31.88
N ILE A 147 -12.71 22.45 31.44
CA ILE A 147 -11.38 22.79 30.94
C ILE A 147 -11.41 22.55 29.42
N PRO A 148 -11.18 23.57 28.58
CA PRO A 148 -11.11 23.37 27.14
C PRO A 148 -9.80 22.70 26.75
N HIS A 149 -9.89 21.53 26.12
CA HIS A 149 -8.74 20.80 25.57
C HIS A 149 -8.62 21.02 24.05
N TYR A 150 -7.40 21.00 23.51
CA TYR A 150 -7.12 21.09 22.07
C TYR A 150 -7.77 22.29 21.37
N TRP A 151 -7.74 23.46 22.01
CA TRP A 151 -8.27 24.69 21.43
C TRP A 151 -7.64 25.00 20.07
N ARG A 152 -8.47 25.20 19.05
CA ARG A 152 -8.05 25.59 17.71
C ARG A 152 -8.94 26.70 17.17
N THR A 153 -8.31 27.69 16.57
CA THR A 153 -9.00 28.80 15.90
C THR A 153 -8.86 28.64 14.39
N GLU A 154 -9.97 28.38 13.72
CA GLU A 154 -10.07 28.26 12.27
C GLU A 154 -10.67 29.53 11.66
N LYS A 155 -10.65 29.65 10.33
CA LYS A 155 -11.06 30.90 9.63
C LYS A 155 -12.48 31.36 9.99
N SER A 156 -13.39 30.43 10.24
CA SER A 156 -14.82 30.70 10.46
C SER A 156 -15.40 30.10 11.74
N TYR A 157 -14.60 29.41 12.54
CA TYR A 157 -15.05 28.80 13.79
C TYR A 157 -13.89 28.62 14.76
N VAL A 158 -14.23 28.44 16.03
CA VAL A 158 -13.34 27.96 17.08
C VAL A 158 -13.77 26.53 17.41
N GLU A 159 -12.83 25.66 17.70
CA GLU A 159 -13.12 24.33 18.23
C GLU A 159 -12.27 23.98 19.45
N PHE A 160 -12.85 23.19 20.35
CA PHE A 160 -12.16 22.58 21.48
C PHE A 160 -12.89 21.30 21.89
N PHE A 161 -12.33 20.59 22.86
CA PHE A 161 -12.90 19.37 23.42
C PHE A 161 -13.12 19.51 24.91
N VAL A 162 -14.19 18.89 25.40
CA VAL A 162 -14.44 18.69 26.83
C VAL A 162 -14.50 17.20 27.12
N HIS A 163 -14.03 16.82 28.29
CA HIS A 163 -14.24 15.51 28.86
C HIS A 163 -15.46 15.59 29.77
N GLU A 164 -16.32 14.56 29.76
CA GLU A 164 -17.60 14.44 30.50
C GLU A 164 -18.88 14.79 29.72
N TYR A 165 -19.87 13.91 29.86
CA TYR A 165 -21.18 14.03 29.21
C TYR A 165 -22.04 15.15 29.79
N SER A 166 -22.03 15.30 31.12
CA SER A 166 -22.78 16.31 31.86
C SER A 166 -22.44 17.71 31.34
N ILE A 167 -21.15 18.06 31.32
CA ILE A 167 -20.63 19.33 30.81
C ILE A 167 -21.01 19.52 29.34
N ALA A 168 -20.80 18.50 28.51
CA ALA A 168 -21.12 18.59 27.08
C ALA A 168 -22.62 18.80 26.81
N GLN A 169 -23.49 18.13 27.58
CA GLN A 169 -24.94 18.30 27.50
C GLN A 169 -25.36 19.71 27.93
N ARG A 170 -24.70 20.26 28.94
CA ARG A 170 -24.97 21.62 29.45
C ARG A 170 -24.52 22.67 28.47
N LEU A 171 -23.32 22.53 27.88
CA LEU A 171 -22.87 23.35 26.75
C LEU A 171 -23.84 23.27 25.56
N GLN A 172 -24.35 22.08 25.23
CA GLN A 172 -25.35 21.94 24.16
C GLN A 172 -26.66 22.68 24.49
N SER A 173 -27.09 22.67 25.75
CA SER A 173 -28.34 23.32 26.17
C SER A 173 -28.30 24.85 26.05
N VAL A 174 -27.11 25.44 26.08
CA VAL A 174 -26.90 26.89 25.95
C VAL A 174 -26.52 27.31 24.52
N GLU A 175 -26.69 26.43 23.52
CA GLU A 175 -26.15 26.58 22.17
C GLU A 175 -26.40 27.95 21.49
N ARG A 176 -27.52 28.62 21.80
CA ARG A 176 -27.92 29.92 21.24
C ARG A 176 -28.15 31.02 22.28
N ASN A 177 -27.83 30.75 23.53
CA ASN A 177 -28.17 31.61 24.66
C ASN A 177 -26.95 32.33 25.25
N VAL A 178 -25.76 32.12 24.68
CA VAL A 178 -24.54 32.81 25.11
C VAL A 178 -24.37 34.09 24.29
N GLU A 179 -24.54 35.22 24.95
CA GLU A 179 -24.38 36.56 24.39
C GLU A 179 -23.02 37.12 24.78
N MET A 180 -22.29 37.64 23.80
CA MET A 180 -21.01 38.33 23.98
C MET A 180 -21.24 39.80 24.31
N ASP A 181 -20.19 40.51 24.77
CA ASP A 181 -20.28 41.92 25.19
C ASP A 181 -20.73 42.89 24.08
N ASP A 182 -20.57 42.51 22.80
CA ASP A 182 -21.03 43.26 21.64
C ASP A 182 -22.48 42.95 21.22
N GLY A 183 -23.20 42.15 22.01
CA GLY A 183 -24.57 41.69 21.74
C GLY A 183 -24.67 40.54 20.74
N TYR A 184 -23.54 40.01 20.25
CA TYR A 184 -23.54 38.87 19.35
C TYR A 184 -23.84 37.57 20.11
N ARG A 185 -24.73 36.74 19.56
CA ARG A 185 -25.05 35.43 20.13
C ARG A 185 -24.22 34.33 19.49
N LEU A 186 -23.48 33.61 20.32
CA LEU A 186 -22.72 32.45 19.87
C LEU A 186 -23.65 31.35 19.35
N SER A 187 -23.19 30.66 18.31
CA SER A 187 -23.81 29.46 17.75
C SER A 187 -22.81 28.33 17.91
N MET A 188 -23.11 27.36 18.78
CA MET A 188 -22.19 26.26 19.08
C MET A 188 -22.80 24.88 18.80
N ARG A 189 -22.01 23.96 18.26
CA ARG A 189 -22.42 22.56 18.06
C ARG A 189 -21.58 21.64 18.92
N VAL A 190 -22.24 20.80 19.70
CA VAL A 190 -21.61 19.77 20.54
C VAL A 190 -21.87 18.39 19.95
N ARG A 191 -20.81 17.57 19.79
CA ARG A 191 -20.90 16.20 19.27
C ARG A 191 -19.94 15.25 20.00
N GLY A 192 -20.36 14.02 20.25
CA GLY A 192 -19.46 12.97 20.74
C GLY A 192 -18.39 12.64 19.71
N LYS A 193 -17.13 12.99 20.00
CA LYS A 193 -15.98 12.75 19.12
C LYS A 193 -14.70 12.87 19.95
N CYS A 194 -13.75 11.96 19.72
CA CYS A 194 -12.44 11.99 20.38
C CYS A 194 -11.50 12.99 19.69
N PRO A 195 -10.55 13.59 20.42
CA PRO A 195 -9.49 14.41 19.84
C PRO A 195 -8.65 13.64 18.82
N THR A 196 -8.15 14.34 17.81
CA THR A 196 -7.11 13.84 16.90
C THR A 196 -5.82 14.56 17.23
N VAL A 197 -4.82 13.81 17.70
CA VAL A 197 -3.53 14.34 18.14
C VAL A 197 -2.49 14.13 17.04
N SER A 198 -1.63 15.12 16.81
CA SER A 198 -0.47 15.00 15.92
C SER A 198 0.61 14.14 16.58
N ILE A 199 1.22 13.24 15.82
CA ILE A 199 2.30 12.38 16.31
C ILE A 199 3.62 13.16 16.23
N ASP A 200 3.93 13.91 17.28
CA ASP A 200 5.18 14.64 17.45
C ASP A 200 6.20 13.86 18.30
N GLY A 201 7.36 14.47 18.55
CA GLY A 201 8.43 13.88 19.37
C GLY A 201 7.99 13.63 20.81
N GLU A 202 7.29 14.60 21.42
CA GLU A 202 6.83 14.51 22.81
C GLU A 202 5.86 13.34 23.00
N LEU A 203 4.87 13.18 22.11
CA LEU A 203 3.94 12.07 22.18
C LEU A 203 4.67 10.73 22.03
N LYS A 204 5.62 10.62 21.10
CA LYS A 204 6.39 9.39 20.90
C LYS A 204 7.24 9.02 22.12
N GLU A 205 7.86 10.01 22.76
CA GLU A 205 8.63 9.79 23.99
C GLU A 205 7.75 9.29 25.14
N LYS A 206 6.57 9.91 25.34
CA LYS A 206 5.58 9.44 26.32
C LYS A 206 5.09 8.03 26.00
N MET A 207 4.76 7.75 24.74
CA MET A 207 4.37 6.40 24.31
C MET A 207 5.47 5.38 24.59
N GLN A 208 6.72 5.72 24.31
CA GLN A 208 7.87 4.85 24.57
C GLN A 208 8.03 4.57 26.06
N LEU A 209 7.90 5.59 26.91
CA LEU A 209 7.94 5.44 28.36
C LEU A 209 6.86 4.46 28.86
N VAL A 210 5.61 4.70 28.49
CA VAL A 210 4.47 3.86 28.91
C VAL A 210 4.62 2.42 28.38
N ILE A 211 5.01 2.24 27.12
CA ILE A 211 5.24 0.91 26.55
C ILE A 211 6.35 0.17 27.30
N ALA A 212 7.44 0.84 27.66
CA ALA A 212 8.52 0.25 28.42
C ALA A 212 8.09 -0.14 29.84
N GLN A 213 7.31 0.71 30.52
CA GLN A 213 6.79 0.41 31.85
C GLN A 213 5.82 -0.78 31.87
N ARG A 214 5.00 -0.92 30.82
CA ARG A 214 3.99 -1.97 30.70
C ARG A 214 4.50 -3.27 30.05
N TYR A 215 5.76 -3.31 29.65
CA TYR A 215 6.40 -4.52 29.14
C TYR A 215 6.96 -5.37 30.27
N ASN A 216 6.59 -6.64 30.29
CA ASN A 216 7.18 -7.62 31.19
C ASN A 216 8.22 -8.48 30.43
N PRO A 217 9.52 -8.33 30.72
CA PRO A 217 10.57 -9.07 30.00
C PRO A 217 10.60 -10.57 30.33
N ASN A 218 10.10 -10.99 31.50
CA ASN A 218 10.11 -12.40 31.89
C ASN A 218 9.05 -13.21 31.13
N THR A 219 7.87 -12.63 30.95
CA THR A 219 6.77 -13.26 30.21
C THR A 219 6.71 -12.82 28.76
N LYS A 220 7.56 -11.86 28.36
CA LYS A 220 7.55 -11.18 27.06
C LYS A 220 6.14 -10.73 26.65
N LEU A 221 5.42 -10.19 27.64
CA LEU A 221 4.05 -9.72 27.49
C LEU A 221 4.05 -8.20 27.57
N LEU A 222 3.41 -7.55 26.60
CA LEU A 222 3.16 -6.11 26.62
C LEU A 222 1.68 -5.87 26.87
N ASP A 223 1.38 -5.21 27.99
CA ASP A 223 0.02 -4.79 28.30
C ASP A 223 -0.27 -3.39 27.77
N MET A 224 -1.07 -3.29 26.72
CA MET A 224 -1.56 -2.03 26.17
C MET A 224 -3.08 -1.89 26.36
N SER A 225 -3.67 -2.59 27.33
CA SER A 225 -5.09 -2.43 27.63
C SER A 225 -5.43 -1.02 28.12
N LYS A 226 -6.57 -0.47 27.69
CA LYS A 226 -7.01 0.91 27.97
C LYS A 226 -5.87 1.94 27.86
N PHE A 227 -5.08 1.88 26.79
CA PHE A 227 -3.82 2.64 26.70
C PHE A 227 -4.03 4.15 26.85
N HIS A 228 -5.15 4.67 26.33
CA HIS A 228 -5.53 6.09 26.43
C HIS A 228 -5.82 6.57 27.87
N ALA A 229 -6.02 5.66 28.81
CA ALA A 229 -6.35 5.95 30.20
C ALA A 229 -5.13 5.88 31.14
N ASP A 230 -3.93 5.70 30.59
CA ASP A 230 -2.69 5.76 31.38
C ASP A 230 -2.50 7.15 32.00
N ASP A 231 -2.00 7.19 33.24
CA ASP A 231 -1.74 8.43 33.97
C ASP A 231 -0.68 9.32 33.29
N ASP A 232 0.27 8.72 32.56
CA ASP A 232 1.29 9.45 31.80
C ASP A 232 0.69 10.21 30.59
N PHE A 233 -0.57 9.92 30.22
CA PHE A 233 -1.32 10.60 29.15
C PHE A 233 -2.30 11.67 29.65
N ARG A 234 -2.28 12.06 30.93
CA ARG A 234 -3.21 13.06 31.50
C ARG A 234 -3.32 14.37 30.71
N THR A 235 -2.24 14.82 30.07
CA THR A 235 -2.22 16.06 29.29
C THR A 235 -2.46 15.86 27.79
N ILE A 236 -2.34 14.63 27.27
CA ILE A 236 -2.39 14.32 25.84
C ILE A 236 -3.16 13.02 25.60
N PHE A 237 -4.20 13.08 24.77
CA PHE A 237 -5.06 11.96 24.44
C PHE A 237 -4.33 11.01 23.48
N CYS A 238 -3.97 9.83 23.99
CA CYS A 238 -3.28 8.80 23.22
C CYS A 238 -4.18 7.61 22.92
N GLY A 239 -5.11 7.77 21.96
CA GLY A 239 -6.05 6.73 21.56
C GLY A 239 -5.53 5.80 20.47
N LEU A 240 -5.29 4.52 20.80
CA LEU A 240 -4.92 3.49 19.82
C LEU A 240 -6.00 3.20 18.76
N LEU A 241 -7.24 3.65 18.97
CA LEU A 241 -8.31 3.61 17.97
C LEU A 241 -7.96 4.34 16.67
N HIS A 242 -7.02 5.30 16.72
CA HIS A 242 -6.53 6.01 15.54
C HIS A 242 -5.39 5.21 14.90
N SER A 243 -5.58 4.80 13.63
CA SER A 243 -4.60 3.96 12.90
C SER A 243 -3.17 4.52 12.90
N ASP A 244 -3.01 5.85 12.79
CA ASP A 244 -1.68 6.47 12.80
C ASP A 244 -1.01 6.32 14.17
N VAL A 245 -1.76 6.48 15.28
CA VAL A 245 -1.24 6.31 16.65
C VAL A 245 -0.89 4.84 16.90
N MET A 246 -1.76 3.90 16.51
CA MET A 246 -1.46 2.47 16.59
C MET A 246 -0.23 2.08 15.76
N SER A 247 -0.09 2.68 14.57
CA SER A 247 1.08 2.44 13.72
C SER A 247 2.37 2.94 14.39
N ALA A 248 2.34 4.10 15.04
CA ALA A 248 3.47 4.61 15.80
C ALA A 248 3.79 3.74 17.02
N ALA A 249 2.78 3.24 17.74
CA ALA A 249 2.97 2.30 18.84
C ALA A 249 3.67 1.03 18.37
N LEU A 250 3.21 0.41 17.27
CA LEU A 250 3.85 -0.77 16.70
C LEU A 250 5.30 -0.50 16.26
N ASP A 251 5.62 0.70 15.78
CA ASP A 251 7.01 1.07 15.43
C ASP A 251 7.92 1.12 16.66
N ILE A 252 7.39 1.63 17.77
CA ILE A 252 8.11 1.67 19.05
C ILE A 252 8.33 0.25 19.55
N ILE A 253 7.31 -0.61 19.48
CA ILE A 253 7.38 -2.03 19.89
C ILE A 253 8.40 -2.79 19.05
N GLU A 254 8.34 -2.67 17.73
CA GLU A 254 9.30 -3.30 16.79
C GLU A 254 10.75 -2.91 17.11
N LYS A 255 10.97 -1.65 17.51
CA LYS A 255 12.31 -1.14 17.81
C LYS A 255 12.83 -1.54 19.19
N HIS A 256 11.98 -1.56 20.22
CA HIS A 256 12.43 -1.69 21.61
C HIS A 256 12.08 -3.04 22.25
N THR A 257 11.11 -3.78 21.72
CA THR A 257 10.67 -5.10 22.21
C THR A 257 10.45 -6.07 21.03
N PRO A 258 11.49 -6.38 20.23
CA PRO A 258 11.36 -7.24 19.05
C PRO A 258 11.11 -8.71 19.38
N ASP A 259 11.39 -9.13 20.62
CA ASP A 259 11.19 -10.49 21.13
C ASP A 259 9.79 -10.73 21.72
N LEU A 260 8.86 -9.76 21.57
CA LEU A 260 7.50 -9.81 22.10
C LEU A 260 6.76 -11.08 21.68
N GLU A 261 6.22 -11.81 22.67
CA GLU A 261 5.45 -13.05 22.44
C GLU A 261 3.95 -12.85 22.69
N ALA A 262 3.56 -11.92 23.56
CA ALA A 262 2.16 -11.67 23.90
C ALA A 262 1.81 -10.18 23.91
N LEU A 263 0.75 -9.79 23.21
CA LEU A 263 0.28 -8.41 23.11
C LEU A 263 -1.17 -8.28 23.57
N ASN A 264 -1.40 -7.52 24.63
CA ASN A 264 -2.75 -7.22 25.13
C ASN A 264 -3.21 -5.84 24.65
N LEU A 265 -4.31 -5.77 23.90
CA LEU A 265 -4.91 -4.56 23.34
C LEU A 265 -6.36 -4.38 23.77
N ASN A 266 -6.74 -4.95 24.91
CA ASN A 266 -8.12 -4.90 25.37
C ASN A 266 -8.60 -3.45 25.59
N GLN A 267 -9.88 -3.20 25.36
CA GLN A 267 -10.53 -1.94 25.76
C GLN A 267 -9.91 -0.69 25.11
N ASN A 268 -9.46 -0.80 23.86
CA ASN A 268 -8.91 0.31 23.08
C ASN A 268 -9.85 0.82 21.98
N HIS A 269 -11.07 0.28 21.91
CA HIS A 269 -12.08 0.60 20.90
C HIS A 269 -11.60 0.46 19.46
N LEU A 270 -10.71 -0.50 19.20
CA LEU A 270 -10.22 -0.83 17.87
C LEU A 270 -11.37 -1.35 17.01
N SER A 271 -11.61 -0.72 15.86
CA SER A 271 -12.57 -1.21 14.86
C SER A 271 -11.91 -1.80 13.62
N GLU A 272 -10.69 -1.35 13.33
CA GLU A 272 -9.88 -1.71 12.17
C GLU A 272 -8.47 -2.11 12.65
N LEU A 273 -7.84 -3.05 11.94
CA LEU A 273 -6.51 -3.55 12.26
C LEU A 273 -5.50 -3.33 11.12
N ASP A 274 -5.80 -2.45 10.17
CA ASP A 274 -4.93 -2.19 9.00
C ASP A 274 -3.48 -1.80 9.40
N SER A 275 -3.26 -1.24 10.58
CA SER A 275 -1.92 -0.95 11.12
C SER A 275 -1.06 -2.20 11.38
N PHE A 276 -1.66 -3.39 11.41
CA PHE A 276 -1.01 -4.69 11.57
C PHE A 276 -0.63 -5.35 10.23
N GLU A 277 -0.72 -4.64 9.10
CA GLU A 277 -0.24 -5.18 7.83
C GLU A 277 1.24 -5.60 7.90
N ASN A 278 1.53 -6.82 7.45
CA ASN A 278 2.85 -7.47 7.54
C ASN A 278 3.41 -7.59 8.97
N ILE A 279 2.56 -7.75 9.99
CA ILE A 279 3.01 -7.88 11.38
C ILE A 279 3.95 -9.06 11.59
N GLU A 280 3.85 -10.12 10.80
CA GLU A 280 4.72 -11.29 10.85
C GLU A 280 6.19 -10.97 10.55
N GLN A 281 6.47 -9.88 9.82
CA GLN A 281 7.82 -9.39 9.57
C GLN A 281 8.34 -8.52 10.72
N ARG A 282 7.42 -7.82 11.40
CA ARG A 282 7.73 -6.82 12.44
C ARG A 282 7.85 -7.45 13.82
N LEU A 283 6.99 -8.42 14.12
CA LEU A 283 6.91 -9.15 15.38
C LEU A 283 6.85 -10.67 15.08
N PRO A 284 7.96 -11.26 14.61
CA PRO A 284 8.00 -12.66 14.16
C PRO A 284 7.77 -13.69 15.27
N TYR A 285 7.82 -13.28 16.54
CA TYR A 285 7.63 -14.14 17.71
C TYR A 285 6.26 -13.99 18.39
N LEU A 286 5.36 -13.16 17.84
CA LEU A 286 4.06 -12.87 18.43
C LEU A 286 3.12 -14.08 18.35
N LYS A 287 2.83 -14.69 19.50
CA LYS A 287 2.00 -15.89 19.66
C LYS A 287 0.61 -15.60 20.21
N ILE A 288 0.50 -14.59 21.08
CA ILE A 288 -0.73 -14.30 21.83
C ILE A 288 -1.18 -12.87 21.52
N ILE A 289 -2.43 -12.72 21.09
CA ILE A 289 -3.05 -11.41 20.89
C ILE A 289 -4.38 -11.36 21.64
N SER A 290 -4.51 -10.40 22.56
CA SER A 290 -5.77 -10.13 23.24
C SER A 290 -6.43 -8.87 22.68
N LEU A 291 -7.65 -8.99 22.19
CA LEU A 291 -8.44 -7.93 21.56
C LEU A 291 -9.84 -7.82 22.20
N ALA A 292 -10.01 -8.27 23.45
CA ALA A 292 -11.28 -8.19 24.15
C ALA A 292 -11.78 -6.74 24.32
N ASP A 293 -13.09 -6.54 24.42
CA ASP A 293 -13.73 -5.23 24.61
C ASP A 293 -13.32 -4.17 23.57
N ASN A 294 -13.14 -4.58 22.33
CA ASN A 294 -12.94 -3.67 21.20
C ASN A 294 -14.22 -3.54 20.37
N ASN A 295 -14.15 -2.81 19.25
CA ASN A 295 -15.29 -2.55 18.37
C ASN A 295 -15.16 -3.33 17.05
N ILE A 296 -14.65 -4.56 17.10
CA ILE A 296 -14.41 -5.38 15.91
C ILE A 296 -15.75 -5.95 15.44
N ALA A 297 -16.22 -5.48 14.29
CA ALA A 297 -17.55 -5.81 13.79
C ALA A 297 -17.66 -7.17 13.10
N CYS A 298 -16.56 -7.73 12.58
CA CYS A 298 -16.53 -9.03 11.90
C CYS A 298 -15.11 -9.62 11.80
N LEU A 299 -15.00 -10.94 11.60
CA LEU A 299 -13.71 -11.62 11.45
C LEU A 299 -12.88 -11.19 10.23
N ALA A 300 -13.51 -10.59 9.21
CA ALA A 300 -12.79 -10.09 8.03
C ALA A 300 -11.72 -9.04 8.41
N ARG A 301 -11.94 -8.29 9.49
CA ARG A 301 -10.99 -7.28 9.99
C ARG A 301 -9.72 -7.90 10.59
N LEU A 302 -9.79 -9.16 11.01
CA LEU A 302 -8.65 -9.89 11.58
C LEU A 302 -7.75 -10.52 10.50
N MET A 303 -8.17 -10.52 9.22
CA MET A 303 -7.43 -11.22 8.15
C MET A 303 -6.01 -10.69 7.92
N VAL A 304 -5.72 -9.47 8.37
CA VAL A 304 -4.36 -8.90 8.40
C VAL A 304 -3.41 -9.70 9.30
N LEU A 305 -3.93 -10.41 10.30
CA LEU A 305 -3.18 -11.27 11.23
C LEU A 305 -3.04 -12.71 10.73
N ARG A 306 -3.61 -13.06 9.56
CA ARG A 306 -3.69 -14.46 9.10
C ARG A 306 -2.32 -15.15 9.01
N ASN A 307 -1.30 -14.41 8.60
CA ASN A 307 0.05 -14.92 8.40
C ASN A 307 0.92 -14.79 9.67
N ALA A 308 0.42 -14.11 10.70
CA ALA A 308 1.12 -14.00 11.97
C ALA A 308 1.17 -15.37 12.68
N PRO A 309 2.23 -15.67 13.44
CA PRO A 309 2.37 -16.93 14.15
C PRO A 309 1.50 -17.03 15.42
N VAL A 310 0.30 -16.44 15.37
CA VAL A 310 -0.63 -16.36 16.50
C VAL A 310 -1.26 -17.73 16.76
N THR A 311 -1.04 -18.23 17.96
CA THR A 311 -1.58 -19.50 18.47
C THR A 311 -2.68 -19.28 19.50
N GLU A 312 -2.74 -18.11 20.14
CA GLU A 312 -3.79 -17.77 21.10
C GLU A 312 -4.42 -16.40 20.76
N LEU A 313 -5.75 -16.36 20.75
CA LEU A 313 -6.52 -15.16 20.41
C LEU A 313 -7.65 -14.96 21.42
N VAL A 314 -7.85 -13.73 21.87
CA VAL A 314 -8.99 -13.36 22.73
C VAL A 314 -9.81 -12.29 22.03
N LEU A 315 -11.08 -12.58 21.74
CA LEU A 315 -12.03 -11.73 21.01
C LEU A 315 -13.31 -11.47 21.78
N GLU A 316 -13.33 -11.82 23.07
CA GLU A 316 -14.46 -11.61 23.97
C GLU A 316 -15.04 -10.20 23.83
N THR A 317 -16.35 -10.11 24.09
CA THR A 317 -17.15 -8.87 24.15
C THR A 317 -17.12 -7.96 22.91
N ASN A 318 -16.54 -8.39 21.79
CA ASN A 318 -16.60 -7.67 20.52
C ASN A 318 -17.97 -7.85 19.82
N PRO A 319 -18.45 -6.83 19.06
CA PRO A 319 -19.70 -6.92 18.31
C PRO A 319 -19.77 -8.09 17.30
N LEU A 320 -18.62 -8.59 16.82
CA LEU A 320 -18.56 -9.76 15.94
C LEU A 320 -19.26 -10.99 16.53
N LEU A 321 -19.27 -11.15 17.85
CA LEU A 321 -19.85 -12.32 18.52
C LEU A 321 -21.37 -12.39 18.30
N GLN A 322 -22.04 -11.24 18.14
CA GLN A 322 -23.48 -11.17 17.88
C GLN A 322 -23.87 -11.75 16.50
N ARG A 323 -22.91 -12.01 15.62
CA ARG A 323 -23.14 -12.61 14.30
C ARG A 323 -23.28 -14.13 14.33
N TYR A 324 -22.90 -14.77 15.43
CA TYR A 324 -22.90 -16.22 15.56
C TYR A 324 -24.03 -16.66 16.47
N LYS A 325 -24.75 -17.71 16.08
CA LYS A 325 -25.89 -18.23 16.85
C LYS A 325 -25.45 -18.97 18.11
N ASP A 326 -24.27 -19.59 18.04
CA ASP A 326 -23.75 -20.53 19.01
C ASP A 326 -22.21 -20.50 18.99
N ARG A 327 -21.60 -20.99 20.07
CA ARG A 327 -20.13 -21.02 20.21
C ARG A 327 -19.47 -21.89 19.14
N SER A 328 -20.10 -22.99 18.72
CA SER A 328 -19.51 -23.90 17.74
C SER A 328 -19.39 -23.26 16.35
N SER A 329 -20.43 -22.53 15.90
CA SER A 329 -20.34 -21.77 14.64
C SER A 329 -19.31 -20.66 14.68
N TYR A 330 -19.17 -19.98 15.82
CA TYR A 330 -18.12 -18.99 16.05
C TYR A 330 -16.71 -19.60 15.98
N VAL A 331 -16.46 -20.67 16.74
CA VAL A 331 -15.17 -21.38 16.78
C VAL A 331 -14.80 -21.91 15.38
N ALA A 332 -15.76 -22.49 14.66
CA ALA A 332 -15.53 -23.00 13.30
C ALA A 332 -15.09 -21.87 12.35
N ALA A 333 -15.76 -20.72 12.38
CA ALA A 333 -15.44 -19.57 11.53
C ALA A 333 -14.07 -18.93 11.87
N VAL A 334 -13.69 -18.91 13.16
CA VAL A 334 -12.36 -18.45 13.58
C VAL A 334 -11.28 -19.42 13.11
N ARG A 335 -11.46 -20.73 13.32
CA ARG A 335 -10.47 -21.74 12.90
C ARG A 335 -10.29 -21.83 11.39
N GLU A 336 -11.33 -21.59 10.60
CA GLU A 336 -11.22 -21.50 9.14
C GLU A 336 -10.21 -20.40 8.72
N LYS A 337 -10.20 -19.28 9.45
CA LYS A 337 -9.33 -18.14 9.16
C LYS A 337 -7.96 -18.28 9.82
N PHE A 338 -7.91 -18.90 11.00
CA PHE A 338 -6.71 -19.12 11.82
C PHE A 338 -6.52 -20.62 12.12
N PRO A 339 -6.10 -21.42 11.13
CA PRO A 339 -6.00 -22.88 11.30
C PRO A 339 -4.92 -23.32 12.29
N LYS A 340 -3.95 -22.45 12.59
CA LYS A 340 -2.87 -22.70 13.58
C LYS A 340 -3.27 -22.32 15.01
N LEU A 341 -4.51 -21.86 15.23
CA LEU A 341 -4.98 -21.39 16.53
C LEU A 341 -5.21 -22.58 17.49
N VAL A 342 -4.59 -22.51 18.67
CA VAL A 342 -4.64 -23.54 19.72
C VAL A 342 -5.57 -23.13 20.86
N LYS A 343 -5.73 -21.83 21.11
CA LYS A 343 -6.57 -21.32 22.20
C LYS A 343 -7.40 -20.11 21.73
N LEU A 344 -8.68 -20.10 22.09
CA LEU A 344 -9.60 -19.02 21.77
C LEU A 344 -10.43 -18.66 23.00
N ASP A 345 -10.42 -17.39 23.38
CA ASP A 345 -11.17 -16.87 24.54
C ASP A 345 -10.91 -17.69 25.81
N GLY A 346 -9.63 -17.94 26.11
CA GLY A 346 -9.23 -18.72 27.28
C GLY A 346 -9.40 -20.25 27.15
N GLU A 347 -10.20 -20.73 26.20
CA GLU A 347 -10.46 -22.17 26.03
C GLU A 347 -9.51 -22.83 25.02
N LYS A 348 -9.01 -24.01 25.39
CA LYS A 348 -8.18 -24.82 24.50
C LYS A 348 -9.05 -25.43 23.40
N LEU A 349 -8.60 -25.26 22.17
CA LEU A 349 -9.26 -25.77 20.98
C LEU A 349 -8.83 -27.23 20.73
N GLU A 350 -9.81 -28.11 20.52
CA GLU A 350 -9.57 -29.48 20.04
C GLU A 350 -8.67 -29.48 18.79
N PRO A 351 -7.61 -30.31 18.72
CA PRO A 351 -6.76 -30.42 17.54
C PRO A 351 -7.59 -30.70 16.29
N GLN A 352 -7.40 -29.91 15.24
CA GLN A 352 -7.97 -30.27 13.95
C GLN A 352 -7.16 -31.40 13.33
N ILE A 353 -7.83 -32.44 12.86
CA ILE A 353 -7.23 -33.46 12.00
C ILE A 353 -6.98 -32.78 10.65
N LEU A 354 -5.84 -32.09 10.55
CA LEU A 354 -5.33 -31.55 9.31
C LEU A 354 -4.74 -32.71 8.53
N PHE A 355 -5.45 -33.15 7.49
CA PHE A 355 -4.81 -33.93 6.45
C PHE A 355 -3.85 -32.98 5.76
N ASP A 356 -2.55 -33.27 5.89
CA ASP A 356 -1.48 -32.47 5.32
C ASP A 356 -1.49 -32.60 3.80
N VAL A 357 -2.48 -31.96 3.17
CA VAL A 357 -2.42 -31.67 1.75
C VAL A 357 -1.40 -30.55 1.65
N ASN A 358 -0.15 -30.94 1.38
CA ASN A 358 1.04 -30.08 1.24
C ASN A 358 0.93 -29.09 0.05
N ASP A 359 -0.22 -28.44 -0.13
CA ASP A 359 -0.51 -27.50 -1.22
C ASP A 359 -0.18 -26.04 -0.85
N ILE A 360 0.54 -25.81 0.25
CA ILE A 360 1.13 -24.50 0.54
C ILE A 360 2.49 -24.45 -0.17
N TYR A 361 2.45 -24.21 -1.48
CA TYR A 361 3.66 -23.87 -2.22
C TYR A 361 4.07 -22.45 -1.82
N PRO A 362 5.24 -22.26 -1.18
CA PRO A 362 5.72 -20.91 -0.92
C PRO A 362 5.87 -20.18 -2.25
N LEU A 363 5.39 -18.94 -2.31
CA LEU A 363 5.64 -18.10 -3.47
C LEU A 363 7.16 -17.99 -3.68
N PRO A 364 7.65 -17.98 -4.94
CA PRO A 364 9.04 -17.72 -5.21
C PRO A 364 9.50 -16.43 -4.54
N ARG A 365 10.71 -16.43 -3.98
CA ARG A 365 11.28 -15.23 -3.36
C ARG A 365 11.41 -14.14 -4.42
N ALA A 366 10.86 -12.96 -4.12
CA ALA A 366 11.03 -11.79 -4.96
C ALA A 366 12.51 -11.40 -5.04
N LYS A 367 12.97 -11.08 -6.24
CA LYS A 367 14.33 -10.58 -6.50
C LYS A 367 14.23 -9.15 -7.00
N ALA A 368 15.23 -8.33 -6.67
CA ALA A 368 15.28 -6.95 -7.17
C ALA A 368 15.69 -6.86 -8.64
N LEU A 369 16.39 -7.88 -9.16
CA LEU A 369 16.92 -7.91 -10.51
C LEU A 369 16.56 -9.24 -11.19
N PHE A 370 16.03 -9.14 -12.41
CA PHE A 370 15.89 -10.24 -13.34
C PHE A 370 16.51 -9.86 -14.69
N LEU A 371 17.36 -10.73 -15.22
CA LEU A 371 17.96 -10.60 -16.54
C LEU A 371 17.64 -11.86 -17.35
N CYS A 372 16.92 -11.72 -18.47
CA CYS A 372 16.78 -12.84 -19.42
C CYS A 372 18.09 -13.16 -20.15
N ASP A 373 19.00 -12.19 -20.24
CA ASP A 373 20.36 -12.33 -20.75
C ASP A 373 21.30 -11.40 -19.96
N THR A 374 22.42 -11.94 -19.48
CA THR A 374 23.42 -11.20 -18.71
C THR A 374 24.07 -10.04 -19.48
N SER A 375 24.19 -10.15 -20.80
CA SER A 375 24.81 -9.12 -21.65
C SER A 375 24.00 -7.82 -21.70
N GLY A 376 22.68 -7.90 -21.54
CA GLY A 376 21.79 -6.73 -21.45
C GLY A 376 21.94 -5.93 -20.16
N GLY A 377 22.47 -6.55 -19.09
CA GLY A 377 22.54 -5.93 -17.77
C GLY A 377 23.37 -4.64 -17.74
N ASN A 378 24.53 -4.63 -18.40
CA ASN A 378 25.41 -3.46 -18.43
C ASN A 378 24.81 -2.30 -19.21
N ILE A 379 24.18 -2.60 -20.35
CA ILE A 379 23.51 -1.61 -21.21
C ILE A 379 22.37 -0.94 -20.45
N VAL A 380 21.52 -1.75 -19.80
CA VAL A 380 20.37 -1.23 -19.04
C VAL A 380 20.83 -0.39 -17.84
N ARG A 381 21.89 -0.80 -17.14
CA ARG A 381 22.44 -0.02 -16.02
C ARG A 381 22.92 1.37 -16.47
N GLN A 382 23.78 1.44 -17.48
CA GLN A 382 24.25 2.72 -18.02
C GLN A 382 23.09 3.59 -18.51
N PHE A 383 22.14 2.99 -19.22
CA PHE A 383 20.94 3.71 -19.65
C PHE A 383 20.18 4.32 -18.48
N LEU A 384 19.95 3.56 -17.40
CA LEU A 384 19.21 4.04 -16.24
C LEU A 384 19.94 5.17 -15.52
N GLU A 385 21.26 5.06 -15.35
CA GLU A 385 22.10 6.10 -14.75
C GLU A 385 22.03 7.41 -15.55
N GLU A 386 22.25 7.36 -16.86
CA GLU A 386 22.22 8.55 -17.71
C GLU A 386 20.80 9.14 -17.82
N TYR A 387 19.80 8.29 -18.04
CA TYR A 387 18.42 8.72 -18.20
C TYR A 387 17.92 9.44 -16.95
N PHE A 388 18.07 8.84 -15.76
CA PHE A 388 17.56 9.45 -14.53
C PHE A 388 18.40 10.63 -14.05
N LYS A 389 19.71 10.65 -14.35
CA LYS A 389 20.54 11.86 -14.14
C LYS A 389 20.02 13.06 -14.92
N ILE A 390 19.62 12.86 -16.19
CA ILE A 390 18.99 13.93 -16.99
C ILE A 390 17.57 14.21 -16.49
N PHE A 391 16.80 13.17 -16.18
CA PHE A 391 15.41 13.28 -15.75
C PHE A 391 15.24 14.10 -14.46
N ASP A 392 16.17 13.95 -13.51
CA ASP A 392 16.16 14.67 -12.23
C ASP A 392 16.93 16.00 -12.25
N SER A 393 17.55 16.33 -13.39
CA SER A 393 18.17 17.64 -13.57
C SER A 393 17.12 18.76 -13.70
N ASP A 394 17.59 20.02 -13.65
CA ASP A 394 16.73 21.18 -13.89
C ASP A 394 16.17 21.27 -15.32
N ASN A 395 16.76 20.52 -16.28
CA ASN A 395 16.38 20.57 -17.68
C ASN A 395 16.27 19.17 -18.31
N ARG A 396 15.04 18.75 -18.60
CA ARG A 396 14.75 17.46 -19.25
C ARG A 396 14.83 17.50 -20.79
N GLN A 397 15.07 18.65 -21.42
CA GLN A 397 15.19 18.76 -22.87
C GLN A 397 16.25 17.82 -23.51
N PRO A 398 17.41 17.55 -22.89
CA PRO A 398 18.39 16.62 -23.45
C PRO A 398 17.84 15.21 -23.69
N LEU A 399 16.73 14.81 -23.04
CA LEU A 399 16.05 13.54 -23.32
C LEU A 399 15.56 13.44 -24.78
N LEU A 400 15.44 14.54 -25.54
CA LEU A 400 15.11 14.50 -26.96
C LEU A 400 16.05 13.60 -27.78
N ALA A 401 17.32 13.48 -27.37
CA ALA A 401 18.28 12.59 -28.00
C ALA A 401 18.04 11.11 -27.67
N ALA A 402 17.44 10.81 -26.50
CA ALA A 402 17.15 9.45 -26.06
C ALA A 402 15.88 8.85 -26.69
N TYR A 403 14.92 9.68 -27.13
CA TYR A 403 13.68 9.21 -27.74
C TYR A 403 13.74 9.16 -29.27
N HIS A 404 13.26 8.05 -29.83
CA HIS A 404 13.09 7.88 -31.27
C HIS A 404 12.10 8.92 -31.85
N GLU A 405 12.24 9.32 -33.11
CA GLU A 405 11.37 10.31 -33.75
C GLU A 405 9.89 9.96 -33.64
N GLN A 406 9.56 8.68 -33.77
CA GLN A 406 8.20 8.13 -33.65
C GLN A 406 7.88 7.57 -32.24
N ALA A 407 8.64 7.91 -31.20
CA ALA A 407 8.48 7.35 -29.86
C ALA A 407 7.05 7.49 -29.34
N MET A 408 6.56 6.50 -28.59
CA MET A 408 5.25 6.55 -27.97
C MET A 408 5.36 6.50 -26.44
N MET A 409 4.69 7.41 -25.74
CA MET A 409 4.64 7.42 -24.28
C MET A 409 3.21 7.48 -23.77
N SER A 410 2.91 6.74 -22.69
CA SER A 410 1.67 6.93 -21.94
C SER A 410 1.88 6.79 -20.44
N ILE A 411 1.04 7.49 -19.67
CA ILE A 411 1.11 7.56 -18.21
C ILE A 411 -0.20 7.01 -17.64
N SER A 412 -0.12 6.25 -16.56
CA SER A 412 -1.27 5.72 -15.84
C SER A 412 -1.14 5.95 -14.34
N VAL A 413 -2.26 6.30 -13.71
CA VAL A 413 -2.35 6.44 -12.25
C VAL A 413 -3.59 5.71 -11.72
N PRO A 414 -3.52 5.13 -10.50
CA PRO A 414 -4.65 4.45 -9.87
C PRO A 414 -5.75 5.44 -9.46
N SER A 415 -6.87 4.93 -8.94
CA SER A 415 -8.01 5.79 -8.60
C SER A 415 -7.72 6.78 -7.49
N ALA A 416 -8.27 7.99 -7.60
CA ALA A 416 -8.30 8.95 -6.50
C ALA A 416 -8.91 8.37 -5.21
N ARG A 417 -9.83 7.39 -5.34
CA ARG A 417 -10.38 6.65 -4.19
C ARG A 417 -9.38 5.72 -3.51
N GLN A 418 -8.37 5.23 -4.26
CA GLN A 418 -7.38 4.27 -3.76
C GLN A 418 -6.17 4.97 -3.15
N VAL A 419 -5.67 6.05 -3.77
CA VAL A 419 -4.37 6.66 -3.41
C VAL A 419 -4.45 8.15 -3.12
N GLY A 420 -5.65 8.72 -3.07
CA GLY A 420 -5.85 10.17 -3.09
C GLY A 420 -5.61 10.77 -4.47
N ARG A 421 -5.83 12.08 -4.62
CA ARG A 421 -5.62 12.75 -5.91
C ARG A 421 -4.13 13.02 -6.13
N LEU A 422 -3.57 12.37 -7.15
CA LEU A 422 -2.24 12.64 -7.69
C LEU A 422 -2.32 13.78 -8.72
N GLU A 423 -2.63 14.99 -8.27
CA GLU A 423 -3.00 16.13 -9.14
C GLU A 423 -1.96 16.39 -10.25
N SER A 424 -0.66 16.34 -9.91
CA SER A 424 0.46 16.55 -10.85
C SER A 424 0.44 15.59 -12.05
N PHE A 425 -0.08 14.38 -11.87
CA PHE A 425 -0.03 13.29 -12.87
C PHE A 425 -1.41 12.98 -13.47
N TRP A 426 -2.50 13.32 -12.77
CA TRP A 426 -3.86 12.94 -13.14
C TRP A 426 -4.27 13.46 -14.52
N LYS A 427 -3.80 14.65 -14.91
CA LYS A 427 -4.06 15.23 -16.25
C LYS A 427 -3.54 14.38 -17.41
N PHE A 428 -2.56 13.51 -17.16
CA PHE A 428 -1.95 12.62 -18.15
C PHE A 428 -2.51 11.19 -18.11
N ASN A 429 -3.46 10.91 -17.21
CA ASN A 429 -3.89 9.55 -16.92
C ASN A 429 -4.57 8.88 -18.13
N ARG A 430 -3.97 7.77 -18.59
CA ARG A 430 -4.49 6.90 -19.64
C ARG A 430 -4.84 5.53 -19.07
N ASN A 431 -5.99 5.43 -18.41
CA ASN A 431 -6.51 4.15 -17.89
C ASN A 431 -7.66 3.63 -18.77
N LEU A 432 -7.36 2.65 -19.64
CA LEU A 432 -8.32 2.13 -20.61
C LEU A 432 -9.56 1.46 -20.01
N ARG A 433 -9.50 1.01 -18.74
CA ARG A 433 -10.63 0.40 -18.03
C ARG A 433 -11.60 1.42 -17.42
N ARG A 434 -11.20 2.70 -17.32
CA ARG A 434 -11.92 3.73 -16.55
C ARG A 434 -12.28 4.98 -17.36
N LEU A 435 -12.31 4.85 -18.68
CA LEU A 435 -12.65 5.96 -19.56
C LEU A 435 -14.13 6.30 -19.42
N VAL A 436 -14.40 7.38 -18.68
CA VAL A 436 -15.70 8.06 -18.64
C VAL A 436 -15.71 9.07 -19.81
N ASN A 437 -16.88 9.25 -20.46
CA ASN A 437 -17.25 10.22 -21.52
C ASN A 437 -16.13 10.74 -22.46
N ASN A 438 -16.33 10.65 -23.79
CA ASN A 438 -15.29 10.93 -24.80
C ASN A 438 -14.08 9.99 -24.69
N GLY A 439 -14.33 8.72 -24.33
CA GLY A 439 -13.29 7.73 -24.08
C GLY A 439 -12.32 7.53 -25.24
N GLU A 440 -12.78 7.58 -26.49
CA GLU A 440 -11.92 7.46 -27.67
C GLU A 440 -11.01 8.67 -27.88
N ILE A 441 -11.56 9.88 -27.77
CA ILE A 441 -10.77 11.12 -27.88
C ILE A 441 -9.71 11.17 -26.78
N ASN A 442 -10.07 10.80 -25.55
CA ASN A 442 -9.14 10.75 -24.43
C ASN A 442 -8.08 9.66 -24.61
N ARG A 443 -8.41 8.49 -25.17
CA ARG A 443 -7.45 7.42 -25.48
C ARG A 443 -6.34 7.89 -26.41
N ILE A 444 -6.72 8.66 -27.43
CA ILE A 444 -5.82 9.21 -28.45
C ILE A 444 -5.01 10.35 -27.83
N ARG A 445 -5.67 11.33 -27.20
CA ARG A 445 -5.02 12.52 -26.63
C ARG A 445 -3.98 12.20 -25.54
N GLN A 446 -4.23 11.15 -24.75
CA GLN A 446 -3.33 10.76 -23.65
C GLN A 446 -2.19 9.84 -24.10
N LEU A 447 -2.19 9.38 -25.35
CA LEU A 447 -1.01 8.76 -25.96
C LEU A 447 -0.16 9.87 -26.58
N LYS A 448 1.08 10.00 -26.13
CA LYS A 448 2.03 10.97 -26.70
C LYS A 448 2.79 10.27 -27.81
N VAL A 449 2.77 10.85 -29.01
CA VAL A 449 3.41 10.29 -30.20
C VAL A 449 4.43 11.29 -30.71
N GLY A 450 5.64 10.80 -30.90
CA GLY A 450 6.82 11.53 -31.33
C GLY A 450 7.61 12.16 -30.17
N ARG A 451 8.94 12.20 -30.32
CA ARG A 451 9.88 12.64 -29.26
C ARG A 451 9.57 14.03 -28.68
N LEU A 452 9.08 14.96 -29.50
CA LEU A 452 8.72 16.32 -29.05
C LEU A 452 7.52 16.29 -28.08
N ALA A 453 6.46 15.57 -28.42
CA ALA A 453 5.28 15.46 -27.57
C ALA A 453 5.58 14.71 -26.27
N VAL A 454 6.45 13.69 -26.35
CA VAL A 454 6.93 12.92 -25.20
C VAL A 454 7.71 13.83 -24.25
N VAL A 455 8.79 14.47 -24.72
CA VAL A 455 9.65 15.29 -23.86
C VAL A 455 8.94 16.53 -23.34
N SER A 456 8.08 17.17 -24.15
CA SER A 456 7.23 18.29 -23.69
C SER A 456 6.35 17.88 -22.50
N THR A 457 5.75 16.67 -22.57
CA THR A 457 4.96 16.13 -21.46
C THR A 457 5.82 15.87 -20.21
N LEU A 458 7.05 15.37 -20.38
CA LEU A 458 7.97 15.14 -19.26
C LEU A 458 8.51 16.44 -18.65
N VAL A 459 8.65 17.51 -19.43
CA VAL A 459 9.01 18.84 -18.92
C VAL A 459 7.90 19.42 -18.04
N GLU A 460 6.63 19.14 -18.35
CA GLU A 460 5.49 19.55 -17.51
C GLU A 460 5.40 18.80 -16.16
N TRP A 461 6.17 17.73 -15.96
CA TRP A 461 6.18 17.01 -14.69
C TRP A 461 6.85 17.83 -13.59
N PRO A 462 6.42 17.67 -12.32
CA PRO A 462 7.13 18.27 -11.19
C PRO A 462 8.60 17.80 -11.19
N ARG A 463 9.48 18.57 -10.56
CA ARG A 463 10.86 18.12 -10.36
C ARG A 463 10.85 16.85 -9.51
N THR A 464 11.77 15.96 -9.80
CA THR A 464 11.85 14.64 -9.17
C THR A 464 13.25 14.41 -8.65
N GLN A 465 13.34 13.60 -7.61
CA GLN A 465 14.59 13.02 -7.14
C GLN A 465 14.34 11.53 -6.93
N HIS A 466 14.85 10.71 -7.83
CA HIS A 466 14.76 9.26 -7.73
C HIS A 466 15.79 8.74 -6.73
N ASP A 467 15.46 7.63 -6.07
CA ASP A 467 16.41 6.88 -5.26
C ASP A 467 16.88 5.64 -6.04
N PRO A 468 18.10 5.66 -6.61
CA PRO A 468 18.65 4.53 -7.36
C PRO A 468 18.79 3.25 -6.52
N GLN A 469 18.96 3.35 -5.19
CA GLN A 469 19.07 2.17 -4.32
C GLN A 469 17.73 1.43 -4.19
N SER A 470 16.62 2.12 -4.46
CA SER A 470 15.28 1.53 -4.46
C SER A 470 14.91 0.83 -5.78
N PHE A 471 15.78 0.87 -6.79
CA PHE A 471 15.43 0.38 -8.13
C PHE A 471 15.35 -1.14 -8.19
N THR A 472 14.25 -1.64 -8.76
CA THR A 472 14.10 -3.03 -9.17
C THR A 472 14.01 -3.09 -10.69
N VAL A 473 14.73 -4.01 -11.34
CA VAL A 473 14.84 -4.06 -12.81
C VAL A 473 14.55 -5.46 -13.32
N ASP A 474 13.59 -5.55 -14.25
CA ASP A 474 13.28 -6.77 -14.99
C ASP A 474 13.59 -6.58 -16.47
N VAL A 475 14.67 -7.17 -16.98
CA VAL A 475 14.95 -7.26 -18.42
C VAL A 475 14.27 -8.50 -18.97
N THR A 476 13.20 -8.28 -19.73
CA THR A 476 12.27 -9.34 -20.18
C THR A 476 12.53 -9.78 -21.62
N ILE A 477 13.06 -8.88 -22.46
CA ILE A 477 13.42 -9.19 -23.84
C ILE A 477 14.79 -8.57 -24.12
N PHE A 478 15.72 -9.37 -24.61
CA PHE A 478 17.01 -8.92 -25.09
C PHE A 478 17.29 -9.58 -26.43
N THR A 479 17.24 -8.79 -27.51
CA THR A 479 17.46 -9.26 -28.88
C THR A 479 18.23 -8.20 -29.68
N PRO A 480 18.86 -8.56 -30.82
CA PRO A 480 19.51 -7.58 -31.68
C PRO A 480 18.60 -6.46 -32.19
N LYS A 481 17.27 -6.65 -32.18
CA LYS A 481 16.29 -5.67 -32.68
C LYS A 481 15.69 -4.80 -31.59
N MET A 482 15.67 -5.27 -30.35
CA MET A 482 15.06 -4.53 -29.23
C MET A 482 15.46 -5.07 -27.86
N ILE A 483 15.42 -4.17 -26.89
CA ILE A 483 15.53 -4.47 -25.46
C ILE A 483 14.25 -4.01 -24.78
N CYS A 484 13.58 -4.89 -24.03
CA CYS A 484 12.41 -4.55 -23.21
C CYS A 484 12.75 -4.78 -21.75
N PHE A 485 12.67 -3.72 -20.95
CA PHE A 485 12.87 -3.84 -19.51
C PHE A 485 11.90 -2.96 -18.74
N THR A 486 11.64 -3.35 -17.51
CA THR A 486 10.81 -2.62 -16.56
C THR A 486 11.67 -2.22 -15.38
N VAL A 487 11.60 -0.95 -14.98
CA VAL A 487 12.22 -0.44 -13.76
C VAL A 487 11.13 0.04 -12.81
N GLY A 488 11.18 -0.40 -11.57
CA GLY A 488 10.35 0.10 -10.46
C GLY A 488 11.23 0.78 -9.43
N GLY A 489 10.67 1.70 -8.65
CA GLY A 489 11.43 2.36 -7.58
C GLY A 489 10.67 3.51 -6.92
N LEU A 490 11.40 4.27 -6.11
CA LEU A 490 10.88 5.41 -5.38
C LEU A 490 11.46 6.72 -5.91
N PHE A 491 10.64 7.76 -5.88
CA PHE A 491 11.09 9.13 -6.12
C PHE A 491 10.35 10.11 -5.24
N LYS A 492 10.97 11.26 -4.99
CA LYS A 492 10.37 12.39 -4.29
C LYS A 492 10.01 13.51 -5.26
N GLU A 493 8.82 14.08 -5.10
CA GLU A 493 8.45 15.32 -5.79
C GLU A 493 9.13 16.52 -5.12
N CYS A 494 9.63 17.48 -5.92
CA CYS A 494 10.22 18.71 -5.44
C CYS A 494 9.51 19.92 -6.08
N GLU A 495 9.10 20.89 -5.25
CA GLU A 495 8.54 22.16 -5.75
C GLU A 495 9.66 23.12 -6.21
N SER A 496 10.84 23.04 -5.59
CA SER A 496 12.06 23.77 -5.98
C SER A 496 13.31 23.02 -5.51
N ALA A 497 14.50 23.43 -5.96
CA ALA A 497 15.77 22.81 -5.53
C ALA A 497 15.99 22.82 -4.00
N ASN A 498 15.37 23.77 -3.30
CA ASN A 498 15.49 23.94 -1.85
C ASN A 498 14.21 23.56 -1.07
N ASN A 499 13.14 23.13 -1.76
CA ASN A 499 11.87 22.78 -1.13
C ASN A 499 11.58 21.28 -1.22
N THR A 500 11.72 20.62 -0.07
CA THR A 500 11.57 19.18 0.11
C THR A 500 10.16 18.75 0.55
N ALA A 501 9.15 19.63 0.46
CA ALA A 501 7.78 19.37 0.94
C ALA A 501 6.94 18.45 0.05
N GLY A 502 7.48 17.95 -1.07
CA GLY A 502 6.73 17.07 -1.98
C GLY A 502 6.63 15.62 -1.49
N GLY A 503 5.59 14.94 -1.98
CA GLY A 503 5.30 13.56 -1.59
C GLY A 503 6.27 12.54 -2.19
N ILE A 504 6.52 11.45 -1.45
CA ILE A 504 7.24 10.28 -1.95
C ILE A 504 6.28 9.39 -2.74
N ARG A 505 6.70 8.98 -3.92
CA ARG A 505 5.93 8.21 -4.89
C ARG A 505 6.65 6.92 -5.25
N TYR A 506 5.87 5.92 -5.60
CA TYR A 506 6.37 4.74 -6.29
C TYR A 506 6.09 4.89 -7.78
N PHE A 507 7.06 4.53 -8.59
CA PHE A 507 6.91 4.49 -10.03
C PHE A 507 7.24 3.10 -10.57
N GLN A 508 6.67 2.81 -11.73
CA GLN A 508 7.10 1.71 -12.59
C GLN A 508 7.13 2.22 -14.02
N ARG A 509 8.27 2.08 -14.69
CA ARG A 509 8.46 2.45 -16.10
C ARG A 509 8.88 1.23 -16.89
N GLN A 510 8.19 0.98 -17.99
CA GLN A 510 8.63 0.00 -18.99
C GLN A 510 9.18 0.74 -20.20
N PHE A 511 10.39 0.37 -20.60
CA PHE A 511 11.07 0.90 -21.77
C PHE A 511 11.21 -0.18 -22.83
N ILE A 512 10.94 0.20 -24.08
CA ILE A 512 11.34 -0.56 -25.27
C ILE A 512 12.40 0.26 -25.99
N LEU A 513 13.64 -0.24 -25.96
CA LEU A 513 14.76 0.34 -26.68
C LEU A 513 14.93 -0.37 -28.03
N VAL A 514 15.29 0.41 -29.05
CA VAL A 514 15.67 -0.09 -30.39
C VAL A 514 17.05 0.45 -30.76
N PRO A 515 17.87 -0.31 -31.51
CA PRO A 515 19.16 0.18 -31.99
C PRO A 515 19.01 1.45 -32.83
N ALA A 516 19.89 2.43 -32.62
CA ALA A 516 19.94 3.67 -33.37
C ALA A 516 21.39 4.17 -33.45
N GLY A 517 21.98 4.14 -34.64
CA GLY A 517 23.41 4.41 -34.83
C GLY A 517 24.26 3.45 -33.98
N ASN A 518 25.17 3.99 -33.19
CA ASN A 518 26.04 3.21 -32.29
C ASN A 518 25.42 2.98 -30.90
N GLY A 519 24.17 3.39 -30.67
CA GLY A 519 23.50 3.30 -29.38
C GLY A 519 22.06 2.83 -29.50
N PHE A 520 21.22 3.29 -28.56
CA PHE A 520 19.82 2.91 -28.46
C PHE A 520 18.92 4.15 -28.34
N CYS A 521 17.71 4.04 -28.88
CA CYS A 521 16.65 5.02 -28.67
C CYS A 521 15.40 4.35 -28.08
N ILE A 522 14.68 5.10 -27.26
CA ILE A 522 13.40 4.69 -26.68
C ILE A 522 12.33 4.75 -27.78
N ARG A 523 11.76 3.58 -28.13
CA ARG A 523 10.65 3.45 -29.08
C ARG A 523 9.29 3.55 -28.38
N ASN A 524 9.15 2.92 -27.22
CA ASN A 524 7.96 2.99 -26.39
C ASN A 524 8.34 3.16 -24.91
N GLU A 525 7.56 3.95 -24.19
CA GLU A 525 7.61 4.05 -22.74
C GLU A 525 6.19 3.97 -22.15
N MET A 526 6.02 3.17 -21.10
CA MET A 526 4.81 3.17 -20.29
C MET A 526 5.16 3.49 -18.86
N ILE A 527 4.50 4.50 -18.29
CA ILE A 527 4.75 5.01 -16.95
C ILE A 527 3.54 4.73 -16.07
N PHE A 528 3.78 4.17 -14.90
CA PHE A 528 2.82 4.04 -13.82
C PHE A 528 3.33 4.80 -12.61
N VAL A 529 2.48 5.62 -12.00
CA VAL A 529 2.80 6.36 -10.78
C VAL A 529 1.73 6.13 -9.73
N THR A 530 2.16 5.86 -8.50
CA THR A 530 1.29 5.69 -7.34
C THR A 530 1.92 6.28 -6.08
N ARG A 531 1.17 6.33 -4.99
CA ARG A 531 1.69 6.71 -3.67
C ARG A 531 2.61 5.60 -3.15
N ALA A 532 3.75 5.97 -2.57
CA ALA A 532 4.57 5.01 -1.84
C ALA A 532 3.83 4.53 -0.58
N ASN A 533 3.95 3.24 -0.26
CA ASN A 533 3.39 2.71 0.97
C ASN A 533 4.21 3.19 2.20
N ARG A 534 3.69 2.97 3.42
CA ARG A 534 4.35 3.44 4.65
C ARG A 534 5.76 2.85 4.81
N SER A 535 5.94 1.57 4.52
CA SER A 535 7.24 0.88 4.59
C SER A 535 8.26 1.50 3.62
N GLN A 536 7.90 1.66 2.35
CA GLN A 536 8.69 2.31 1.31
C GLN A 536 9.07 3.75 1.70
N THR A 537 8.11 4.51 2.23
CA THR A 537 8.33 5.89 2.68
C THR A 537 9.36 5.93 3.81
N ARG A 538 9.29 4.99 4.76
CA ARG A 538 10.28 4.88 5.84
C ARG A 538 11.66 4.55 5.32
N THR A 539 11.78 3.59 4.41
CA THR A 539 13.07 3.21 3.81
C THR A 539 13.71 4.38 3.08
N PHE A 540 12.93 5.14 2.31
CA PHE A 540 13.40 6.33 1.58
C PHE A 540 13.88 7.45 2.52
N LEU A 541 13.27 7.60 3.70
CA LEU A 541 13.63 8.65 4.68
C LEU A 541 14.78 8.27 5.60
N LYS A 542 15.24 7.02 5.60
CA LYS A 542 16.45 6.64 6.36
C LYS A 542 17.66 7.33 5.74
N PRO A 543 18.62 7.85 6.54
CA PRO A 543 19.85 8.42 6.02
C PRO A 543 20.56 7.38 5.14
N GLN A 544 20.71 7.68 3.85
CA GLN A 544 21.40 6.79 2.92
C GLN A 544 22.88 6.71 3.32
N GLN A 545 23.33 5.52 3.73
CA GLN A 545 24.76 5.23 3.68
C GLN A 545 25.15 5.21 2.21
N THR A 546 26.12 6.06 1.83
CA THR A 546 26.67 6.10 0.49
C THR A 546 27.40 4.79 0.20
N MET A 547 26.68 3.81 -0.34
CA MET A 547 27.29 2.71 -1.06
C MET A 547 27.19 3.01 -2.57
N PRO A 548 28.30 2.93 -3.31
CA PRO A 548 28.29 3.04 -4.77
C PRO A 548 27.35 1.98 -5.40
N LEU A 549 26.72 2.32 -6.52
CA LEU A 549 25.86 1.47 -7.36
C LEU A 549 26.50 0.15 -7.86
N ALA A 550 27.74 -0.15 -7.47
CA ALA A 550 28.50 -1.30 -7.94
C ALA A 550 27.98 -2.65 -7.37
N ASP A 551 27.40 -2.67 -6.17
CA ASP A 551 27.14 -3.93 -5.47
C ASP A 551 25.74 -4.53 -5.70
N THR A 552 24.80 -3.79 -6.29
CA THR A 552 23.45 -4.30 -6.57
C THR A 552 23.40 -5.32 -7.73
N PHE A 553 24.45 -5.39 -8.55
CA PHE A 553 24.51 -6.29 -9.71
C PHE A 553 25.46 -7.48 -9.55
N HIS A 554 26.13 -7.62 -8.40
CA HIS A 554 27.06 -8.72 -8.09
C HIS A 554 26.71 -9.54 -6.84
N ALA A 555 25.46 -9.51 -6.37
CA ALA A 555 25.05 -10.36 -5.25
C ALA A 555 24.77 -11.81 -5.70
N THR A 556 25.82 -12.64 -5.75
CA THR A 556 25.67 -14.08 -5.52
C THR A 556 25.36 -14.30 -4.04
N PRO A 557 24.34 -15.11 -3.68
CA PRO A 557 24.00 -15.34 -2.28
C PRO A 557 25.01 -16.34 -1.67
N THR A 558 25.99 -15.84 -0.92
CA THR A 558 26.77 -16.68 -0.01
C THR A 558 25.95 -16.87 1.27
N ALA A 559 25.36 -18.05 1.44
CA ALA A 559 24.72 -18.45 2.68
C ALA A 559 25.80 -18.62 3.76
N THR A 560 25.75 -17.80 4.81
CA THR A 560 26.56 -17.97 6.01
C THR A 560 25.84 -18.96 6.92
N THR A 561 26.36 -20.18 7.00
CA THR A 561 26.04 -21.10 8.09
C THR A 561 27.10 -20.88 9.16
N GLU A 562 26.69 -20.39 10.32
CA GLU A 562 27.55 -20.30 11.51
C GLU A 562 27.94 -21.71 11.97
N ILE A 563 29.24 -22.03 11.94
CA ILE A 563 29.82 -23.08 12.78
C ILE A 563 31.10 -22.56 13.41
N ILE A 564 31.16 -22.78 14.71
CA ILE A 564 32.19 -22.49 15.71
C ILE A 564 33.60 -22.89 15.23
N GLY A 565 34.57 -22.01 15.48
CA GLY A 565 35.91 -22.08 14.92
C GLY A 565 36.90 -23.04 15.59
N VAL A 566 37.98 -23.32 14.86
CA VAL A 566 39.34 -23.56 15.36
C VAL A 566 40.32 -23.09 14.27
N GLN A 567 41.40 -22.44 14.71
CA GLN A 567 42.49 -21.83 13.94
C GLN A 567 43.38 -22.86 13.22
N ASN A 568 43.92 -22.53 12.05
CA ASN A 568 45.37 -22.46 11.79
C ASN A 568 45.73 -21.98 10.38
N GLU A 569 46.89 -21.31 10.32
CA GLU A 569 47.51 -20.55 9.24
C GLU A 569 47.91 -21.38 8.01
N LEU A 570 47.97 -20.74 6.83
CA LEU A 570 49.24 -20.39 6.16
C LEU A 570 48.99 -19.57 4.88
N GLN A 571 49.84 -18.58 4.72
CA GLN A 571 49.83 -17.53 3.69
C GLN A 571 50.92 -17.84 2.66
N MET A 572 50.60 -17.82 1.36
CA MET A 572 51.57 -17.49 0.30
C MET A 572 50.81 -17.00 -0.95
N GLY A 573 51.27 -15.89 -1.52
CA GLY A 573 50.66 -15.24 -2.67
C GLY A 573 51.32 -15.59 -4.00
N ALA A 574 50.67 -15.21 -5.11
CA ALA A 574 51.24 -14.57 -6.30
C ALA A 574 50.18 -14.39 -7.42
N THR A 575 50.16 -13.19 -8.00
CA THR A 575 49.99 -12.81 -9.43
C THR A 575 48.87 -13.39 -10.31
N SER A 576 48.00 -12.47 -10.75
CA SER A 576 47.38 -12.28 -12.09
C SER A 576 47.37 -13.45 -13.11
N SER A 577 46.17 -13.82 -13.60
CA SER A 577 45.75 -13.67 -15.01
C SER A 577 44.34 -14.25 -15.24
N ALA A 578 43.61 -13.64 -16.17
CA ALA A 578 42.26 -14.01 -16.55
C ALA A 578 42.24 -15.25 -17.46
N ALA A 579 41.47 -16.28 -17.09
CA ALA A 579 40.97 -17.32 -18.00
C ALA A 579 39.79 -18.07 -17.37
N THR A 580 38.82 -18.41 -18.23
CA THR A 580 37.71 -19.37 -18.10
C THR A 580 37.67 -20.28 -16.86
N ASP A 581 36.57 -20.18 -16.13
CA ASP A 581 36.24 -20.85 -14.86
C ASP A 581 35.94 -22.36 -15.05
N GLN A 582 36.96 -23.17 -15.37
CA GLN A 582 36.92 -24.63 -15.20
C GLN A 582 38.04 -25.08 -14.26
N PRO A 583 37.76 -26.00 -13.31
CA PRO A 583 38.79 -26.55 -12.42
C PRO A 583 39.85 -27.29 -13.24
N ASP A 584 41.12 -27.16 -12.84
CA ASP A 584 42.25 -27.85 -13.47
C ASP A 584 42.14 -29.38 -13.31
N ASP A 585 42.87 -30.13 -14.14
CA ASP A 585 42.77 -31.60 -14.17
C ASP A 585 43.19 -32.27 -12.85
N ALA A 586 44.07 -31.63 -12.08
CA ALA A 586 44.45 -32.07 -10.74
C ALA A 586 43.28 -31.95 -9.76
N THR A 587 42.59 -30.81 -9.74
CA THR A 587 41.40 -30.58 -8.90
C THR A 587 40.26 -31.51 -9.31
N LYS A 588 40.06 -31.72 -10.61
CA LYS A 588 39.08 -32.66 -11.16
C LYS A 588 39.32 -34.09 -10.64
N MET A 589 40.56 -34.57 -10.67
CA MET A 589 40.88 -35.91 -10.19
C MET A 589 40.66 -36.06 -8.67
N GLN A 590 41.00 -35.03 -7.89
CA GLN A 590 40.73 -34.99 -6.46
C GLN A 590 39.22 -35.02 -6.17
N MET A 591 38.43 -34.24 -6.91
CA MET A 591 36.97 -34.24 -6.77
C MET A 591 36.35 -35.62 -7.07
N VAL A 592 36.85 -36.33 -8.07
CA VAL A 592 36.42 -37.70 -8.37
C VAL A 592 36.72 -38.65 -7.21
N GLN A 593 37.91 -38.56 -6.61
CA GLN A 593 38.29 -39.40 -5.47
C GLN A 593 37.40 -39.14 -4.25
N VAL A 594 37.17 -37.86 -3.93
CA VAL A 594 36.34 -37.48 -2.79
C VAL A 594 34.88 -37.89 -3.03
N LEU A 595 34.35 -37.74 -4.25
CA LEU A 595 33.00 -38.14 -4.60
C LEU A 595 32.83 -39.67 -4.55
N SER A 596 33.78 -40.43 -5.10
CA SER A 596 33.78 -41.89 -5.06
C SER A 596 33.80 -42.41 -3.62
N THR A 597 34.63 -41.81 -2.77
CA THR A 597 34.74 -42.19 -1.36
C THR A 597 33.42 -41.95 -0.61
N ARG A 598 32.77 -40.81 -0.86
CA ARG A 598 31.54 -40.40 -0.17
C ARG A 598 30.29 -41.13 -0.67
N SER A 599 30.17 -41.33 -1.97
CA SER A 599 29.01 -41.96 -2.60
C SER A 599 29.09 -43.49 -2.64
N HIS A 600 30.28 -44.05 -2.37
CA HIS A 600 30.62 -45.46 -2.61
C HIS A 600 30.49 -45.91 -4.08
N MET A 601 30.29 -44.98 -5.01
CA MET A 601 30.36 -45.27 -6.45
C MET A 601 31.81 -45.50 -6.87
N ASN A 602 32.02 -46.27 -7.94
CA ASN A 602 33.33 -46.40 -8.55
C ASN A 602 33.79 -45.07 -9.19
N MET A 603 35.08 -45.00 -9.53
CA MET A 603 35.73 -43.78 -10.03
C MET A 603 35.15 -43.30 -11.37
N GLU A 604 34.68 -44.22 -12.22
CA GLU A 604 34.10 -43.89 -13.54
C GLU A 604 32.74 -43.21 -13.40
N TRP A 605 31.85 -43.75 -12.56
CA TRP A 605 30.55 -43.15 -12.31
C TRP A 605 30.65 -41.85 -11.50
N SER A 606 31.62 -41.75 -10.60
CA SER A 606 31.92 -40.50 -9.89
C SER A 606 32.41 -39.41 -10.84
N ARG A 607 33.25 -39.75 -11.83
CA ARG A 607 33.66 -38.82 -12.90
C ARG A 607 32.48 -38.37 -13.74
N LYS A 608 31.66 -39.32 -14.22
CA LYS A 608 30.48 -39.02 -15.04
C LYS A 608 29.49 -38.11 -14.31
N CYS A 609 29.25 -38.37 -13.03
CA CYS A 609 28.41 -37.53 -12.18
C CYS A 609 28.94 -36.09 -12.08
N LEU A 610 30.26 -35.90 -11.95
CA LEU A 610 30.86 -34.56 -11.93
C LEU A 610 30.82 -33.87 -13.30
N GLU A 611 31.07 -34.59 -14.39
CA GLU A 611 31.02 -34.06 -15.75
C GLU A 611 29.63 -33.56 -16.13
N GLU A 612 28.59 -34.35 -15.86
CA GLU A 612 27.18 -33.99 -16.12
C GLU A 612 26.71 -32.81 -15.25
N ASN A 613 27.42 -32.53 -14.15
CA ASN A 613 27.13 -31.44 -13.21
C ASN A 613 28.14 -30.29 -13.28
N ASN A 614 28.81 -30.11 -14.44
CA ASN A 614 29.75 -29.01 -14.69
C ASN A 614 30.89 -28.91 -13.66
N TRP A 615 31.34 -30.05 -13.13
CA TRP A 615 32.36 -30.13 -12.08
C TRP A 615 32.00 -29.34 -10.81
N ASN A 616 30.72 -29.19 -10.50
CA ASN A 616 30.27 -28.64 -9.22
C ASN A 616 30.04 -29.77 -8.20
N TYR A 617 31.00 -29.97 -7.29
CA TYR A 617 30.99 -31.05 -6.29
C TYR A 617 29.71 -31.05 -5.43
N SER A 618 29.31 -29.89 -4.90
CA SER A 618 28.15 -29.74 -4.03
C SER A 618 26.85 -30.07 -4.76
N HIS A 619 26.74 -29.69 -6.03
CA HIS A 619 25.58 -30.01 -6.85
C HIS A 619 25.54 -31.50 -7.21
N ALA A 620 26.66 -32.08 -7.64
CA ALA A 620 26.77 -33.49 -8.01
C ALA A 620 26.37 -34.44 -6.86
N ILE A 621 26.77 -34.13 -5.62
CA ILE A 621 26.35 -34.91 -4.43
C ILE A 621 24.87 -34.80 -4.16
N CYS A 622 24.30 -33.61 -4.26
CA CYS A 622 22.86 -33.42 -4.05
C CYS A 622 22.05 -34.21 -5.09
N ILE A 623 22.48 -34.22 -6.35
CA ILE A 623 21.86 -35.04 -7.39
C ILE A 623 22.02 -36.53 -7.09
N PHE A 624 23.22 -36.98 -6.70
CA PHE A 624 23.45 -38.36 -6.29
C PHE A 624 22.53 -38.79 -5.13
N ASP A 625 22.46 -38.01 -4.05
CA ASP A 625 21.62 -38.31 -2.88
C ASP A 625 20.13 -38.41 -3.25
N ASN A 626 19.68 -37.61 -4.21
CA ASN A 626 18.30 -37.67 -4.72
C ASN A 626 18.06 -38.88 -5.62
N LEU A 627 19.01 -39.23 -6.49
CA LEU A 627 18.94 -40.42 -7.34
C LEU A 627 19.01 -41.71 -6.52
N GLN A 628 19.82 -41.72 -5.45
CA GLN A 628 19.93 -42.84 -4.52
C GLN A 628 18.65 -43.05 -3.72
N LYS A 629 18.00 -41.97 -3.25
CA LYS A 629 16.70 -42.05 -2.56
C LYS A 629 15.55 -42.52 -3.45
N SER A 630 15.70 -42.40 -4.77
CA SER A 630 14.69 -42.77 -5.75
C SER A 630 15.02 -44.08 -6.49
N ASP A 631 16.03 -44.83 -6.03
CA ASP A 631 16.52 -46.09 -6.62
C ASP A 631 16.84 -46.00 -8.12
N ASN A 632 17.26 -44.82 -8.59
CA ASN A 632 17.55 -44.54 -10.01
C ASN A 632 19.05 -44.58 -10.35
N VAL A 633 19.92 -44.99 -9.41
CA VAL A 633 21.35 -45.18 -9.67
C VAL A 633 21.61 -46.62 -10.14
N PRO A 634 22.20 -46.85 -11.32
CA PRO A 634 22.49 -48.20 -11.81
C PRO A 634 23.35 -49.00 -10.83
N SER A 635 23.06 -50.28 -10.63
CA SER A 635 23.84 -51.15 -9.72
C SER A 635 25.31 -51.29 -10.14
N GLU A 636 25.60 -51.11 -11.43
CA GLU A 636 26.96 -51.05 -12.00
C GLU A 636 27.81 -49.91 -11.43
N ALA A 637 27.18 -48.84 -10.93
CA ALA A 637 27.88 -47.72 -10.30
C ALA A 637 28.60 -48.14 -9.01
N PHE A 638 28.17 -49.24 -8.38
CA PHE A 638 28.73 -49.78 -7.13
C PHE A 638 29.58 -51.04 -7.34
N ALA A 639 29.74 -51.49 -8.59
CA ALA A 639 30.58 -52.63 -8.90
C ALA A 639 32.07 -52.28 -8.68
N LYS A 640 32.78 -53.09 -7.89
CA LYS A 640 34.25 -53.01 -7.78
C LYS A 640 34.84 -53.48 -9.11
N GLN A 641 35.63 -52.63 -9.76
CA GLN A 641 36.39 -53.02 -10.95
C GLN A 641 37.30 -54.22 -10.61
N ALA A 642 36.97 -55.38 -11.16
CA ALA A 642 37.89 -56.50 -11.23
C ALA A 642 38.92 -56.17 -12.31
N PHE A 643 40.16 -55.87 -11.91
CA PHE A 643 41.26 -55.75 -12.86
C PHE A 643 41.53 -57.14 -13.48
N PRO A 644 41.68 -57.25 -14.81
CA PRO A 644 42.27 -58.45 -15.39
C PRO A 644 43.73 -58.52 -14.98
N SER A 645 44.11 -59.63 -14.35
CA SER A 645 45.49 -59.99 -14.04
C SER A 645 46.37 -59.93 -15.29
N GLN A 646 47.46 -59.15 -15.21
CA GLN A 646 48.67 -59.37 -16.03
C GLN A 646 49.59 -60.34 -15.31
#